data_AF-A0A8B9K4A5-F1
#
_entry.id   AF-A0A8B9K4A5-F1
#
_cell.length_a   1.000
_cell.length_b   1.000
_cell.length_c   1.000
_cell.angle_alpha   90.00
_cell.angle_beta   90.00
_cell.angle_gamma   90.00
#
_symmetry.space_group_name_H-M   'P 1'
#
loop_
_entity.id
_entity.type
_entity.pdbx_description
1 polymer ?
#
loop_
_entity_poly.entity_id
_entity_poly.type
_entity_poly.pdbx_seq_one_letter_code
_entity_poly.pdbx_strand_id
1 'polypeptide(L)'
;MNWGSIGEFGWIGKDWGSLSDSNTSFLRAARSGNVEKVLELLKCGQDISTCNQNGLNALHLAAKEGHVGLVEELLERGAAVDSSTKKGNTALHIASLAGQKEVARLLVKRGADVNSQSQNGFTPLYMAAQENHLEVVRYLLENGGNQSTATEDGFTPLAIALQQGHNQVVSLLLEHDTKGKVRLPALHIAARKDDTKSAALLLQNDHNADVQSKSGFTPLHIAAHYGNVNVSTLLLNRGAAVDFTARNGITPLHVASKRGNTNMVELLLERGAQIDAKTRDGLTPLHCAARSGHDAAVEILLEKGAPILARTKNGLSPLHMSTQGDHVECVKHLLQHKAPVDDVTLDYLTALHVAAHCGHYRVTKLLLDKRANPNARALNGFTPLHIACKKNRVKVMELLVKYGASIQAVTESGLTPIHVAAFMGHLNIVLLLLQNGASPDVCNIRGETALHMSARAGQMEVVRCLLRNGARVDATAREDQTPLHIASRLGQSEIVQLLLQHMADPDASTTNGYTPLHIAAREGQIHTTAVLLEAGASHSLTTKKGFTPLHVAAKYGSLEVAKLLLQRRALPDEAGKNGLTPLHVAAHYDNQQVALLLLEKGASPHTTAKNGYTPLHIAVRKNQPQTVMALLQRGAEPASVTLQGVTPLHLAAQEGHAHMTTLLLEQGANANATTKSGLTPLHLAAQEDRVNAAEVLVKHGANLDHQTKVRTQISSRLISRDLVPPLVSTVSNVLLNVLLNVLPDVLQTVTEKHKLNVPETMTEVLDVSDEEGEKPINYKCVATTNISVCTCVCLGEDTMTGDGGEYLRAEDLRELGDDSLPGQYLDGMSYLSHNLDRYTPLHIHKPMIYSQPINLVLMVCMFFWQVSALSREHDKDSFRLSWGAEHLDNVVLTSTLLHSGFLVSFMVDARGGAMRGCRHNGLRIIVPPRKCSAPTRVTCRLVKRHRLATMPPLVEGEGIAGRIIEVGPTGAQFLGPVIVEIPHFAALRGSERELVILRSETGESWREHHCEHTEEELNQILNGMDEELDSPEELEKKRICRIITRDFPQYFAVVSRIKQDSHLIGPEGGVLSSTLVPQVQAVFPEGALTKRIRVGLQAQPIGETVVRKILGNKATFSPIVTLEPRRRKFHKPITMTIPIPKSSTNDGTSSMFGGDTPTLRLLCSITGALYYFFNFFTIIIAKQPDCYLIFLFV
;
A
#
# COMPACT_ATOMS: atom_id res chain seq x y z
N MET A 1 35.01 26.44 12.56
CA MET A 1 34.28 27.73 12.40
C MET A 1 34.45 28.51 13.69
N ASN A 2 34.80 29.79 13.63
CA ASN A 2 34.93 30.62 14.83
C ASN A 2 33.55 30.94 15.41
N TRP A 3 33.40 30.85 16.74
CA TRP A 3 32.24 31.37 17.45
C TRP A 3 32.56 32.78 17.98
N GLY A 4 32.35 33.78 17.13
CA GLY A 4 32.46 35.20 17.50
C GLY A 4 31.10 35.82 17.80
N SER A 5 31.07 36.73 18.78
CA SER A 5 30.06 37.77 19.00
C SER A 5 28.57 37.35 19.01
N ILE A 6 27.99 37.23 20.22
CA ILE A 6 26.57 37.52 20.44
C ILE A 6 26.49 38.88 21.13
N GLY A 7 25.77 39.82 20.52
CA GLY A 7 25.57 41.17 21.04
C GLY A 7 24.52 41.27 22.14
N GLU A 8 24.29 42.50 22.61
CA GLU A 8 23.45 42.81 23.77
C GLU A 8 21.94 42.90 23.46
N PHE A 9 21.17 43.38 24.45
CA PHE A 9 19.72 43.47 24.55
C PHE A 9 18.98 42.14 24.82
N GLY A 10 18.11 42.04 25.82
CA GLY A 10 17.78 43.01 26.87
C GLY A 10 16.57 42.51 27.67
N TRP A 11 16.64 42.50 29.01
CA TRP A 11 15.62 41.86 29.86
C TRP A 11 15.13 42.81 30.95
N ILE A 12 13.90 43.32 30.77
CA ILE A 12 13.11 43.97 31.83
C ILE A 12 12.48 42.86 32.68
N GLY A 13 12.67 42.92 34.00
CA GLY A 13 12.33 41.84 34.92
C GLY A 13 10.93 41.91 35.54
N LYS A 14 10.68 40.98 36.46
CA LYS A 14 9.70 41.08 37.57
C LYS A 14 10.07 40.09 38.67
N ASP A 15 9.77 40.45 39.91
CA ASP A 15 10.55 40.02 41.07
C ASP A 15 10.16 38.67 41.68
N TRP A 16 11.12 37.76 41.77
CA TRP A 16 11.24 36.68 42.76
C TRP A 16 12.75 36.47 43.10
N GLY A 17 13.49 37.57 43.17
CA GLY A 17 14.96 37.58 43.07
C GLY A 17 15.70 37.54 44.41
N SER A 18 16.41 36.43 44.67
CA SER A 18 17.57 36.38 45.57
C SER A 18 18.47 35.20 45.20
N LEU A 19 17.96 33.97 45.37
CA LEU A 19 18.67 32.73 45.06
C LEU A 19 18.80 32.47 43.54
N SER A 20 17.76 32.80 42.75
CA SER A 20 17.80 32.70 41.28
C SER A 20 18.96 33.51 40.68
N ASP A 21 19.13 34.74 41.16
CA ASP A 21 20.13 35.67 40.66
C ASP A 21 21.52 35.37 41.23
N SER A 22 21.61 34.88 42.48
CA SER A 22 22.86 34.33 43.04
C SER A 22 23.38 33.16 42.20
N ASN A 23 22.56 32.14 41.94
CA ASN A 23 22.92 30.99 41.11
C ASN A 23 23.38 31.42 39.71
N THR A 24 22.70 32.40 39.12
CA THR A 24 23.03 32.94 37.79
C THR A 24 24.32 33.76 37.82
N SER A 25 24.56 34.54 38.88
CA SER A 25 25.77 35.33 39.11
C SER A 25 26.99 34.43 39.31
N PHE A 26 26.86 33.40 40.15
CA PHE A 26 27.86 32.37 40.42
C PHE A 26 28.35 31.69 39.13
N LEU A 27 27.42 31.23 38.29
CA LEU A 27 27.77 30.58 37.01
C LEU A 27 28.34 31.57 35.98
N ARG A 28 27.97 32.85 36.02
CA ARG A 28 28.63 33.90 35.22
C ARG A 28 30.06 34.15 35.69
N ALA A 29 30.28 34.31 37.00
CA ALA A 29 31.60 34.51 37.60
C ALA A 29 32.54 33.33 37.33
N ALA A 30 32.03 32.10 37.41
CA ALA A 30 32.79 30.90 37.09
C ALA A 30 33.17 30.84 35.59
N ARG A 31 32.28 31.26 34.70
CA ARG A 31 32.57 31.35 33.26
C ARG A 31 33.57 32.47 32.93
N SER A 32 33.53 33.60 33.65
CA SER A 32 34.46 34.71 33.46
C SER A 32 35.79 34.53 34.22
N GLY A 33 36.02 33.40 34.89
CA GLY A 33 37.26 33.11 35.60
C GLY A 33 37.49 33.96 36.86
N ASN A 34 36.46 34.63 37.38
CA ASN A 34 36.60 35.50 38.55
C ASN A 34 36.61 34.66 39.84
N VAL A 35 37.81 34.18 40.20
CA VAL A 35 38.04 33.33 41.37
C VAL A 35 37.53 33.99 42.65
N GLU A 36 37.84 35.27 42.86
CA GLU A 36 37.43 36.01 44.06
C GLU A 36 35.91 36.03 44.24
N LYS A 37 35.15 36.32 43.17
CA LYS A 37 33.69 36.38 43.24
C LYS A 37 33.02 35.01 43.34
N VAL A 38 33.62 33.97 42.74
CA VAL A 38 33.19 32.58 42.97
C VAL A 38 33.41 32.20 44.44
N LEU A 39 34.57 32.52 45.00
CA LEU A 39 34.92 32.24 46.40
C LEU A 39 34.05 33.00 47.41
N GLU A 40 33.73 34.27 47.13
CA GLU A 40 32.80 35.06 47.92
C GLU A 40 31.41 34.39 47.98
N LEU A 41 30.87 34.00 46.83
CA LEU A 41 29.55 33.36 46.74
C LEU A 41 29.53 31.99 47.43
N LEU A 42 30.58 31.16 47.28
CA LEU A 42 30.70 29.90 48.03
C LEU A 42 30.74 30.12 49.55
N LYS A 43 31.44 31.16 50.03
CA LYS A 43 31.45 31.54 51.47
C LYS A 43 30.07 32.03 51.94
N CYS A 44 29.27 32.63 51.06
CA CYS A 44 27.88 33.00 51.33
C CYS A 44 26.89 31.81 51.27
N GLY A 45 27.36 30.57 51.16
CA GLY A 45 26.51 29.37 51.18
C GLY A 45 25.97 28.95 49.80
N GLN A 46 26.53 29.47 48.70
CA GLN A 46 26.20 28.99 47.37
C GLN A 46 26.65 27.53 47.18
N ASP A 47 25.73 26.66 46.76
CA ASP A 47 26.07 25.27 46.46
C ASP A 47 27.02 25.17 45.26
N ILE A 48 28.16 24.51 45.44
CA ILE A 48 29.16 24.27 44.39
C ILE A 48 28.65 23.37 43.26
N SER A 49 27.64 22.54 43.53
CA SER A 49 26.99 21.66 42.55
C SER A 49 26.02 22.40 41.61
N THR A 50 25.65 23.65 41.95
CA THR A 50 24.73 24.51 41.19
C THR A 50 25.03 24.46 39.69
N CYS A 51 24.01 24.14 38.89
CA CYS A 51 24.14 24.00 37.44
C CYS A 51 23.02 24.73 36.67
N ASN A 52 23.31 25.09 35.41
CA ASN A 52 22.32 25.72 34.54
C ASN A 52 21.36 24.69 33.90
N GLN A 53 20.45 25.17 33.05
CA GLN A 53 19.42 24.36 32.39
C GLN A 53 19.96 23.14 31.62
N ASN A 54 21.24 23.14 31.21
CA ASN A 54 21.91 22.04 30.49
C ASN A 54 22.72 21.10 31.40
N GLY A 55 22.80 21.36 32.71
CA GLY A 55 23.67 20.63 33.64
C GLY A 55 25.11 21.12 33.68
N LEU A 56 25.41 22.30 33.13
CA LEU A 56 26.75 22.91 33.26
C LEU A 56 26.84 23.59 34.64
N ASN A 57 27.74 23.12 35.50
CA ASN A 57 28.06 23.69 36.81
C ASN A 57 29.27 24.64 36.70
N ALA A 58 29.74 25.18 37.83
CA ALA A 58 30.91 26.06 37.85
C ALA A 58 32.16 25.39 37.26
N LEU A 59 32.40 24.11 37.59
CA LEU A 59 33.52 23.32 37.09
C LEU A 59 33.45 23.15 35.56
N HIS A 60 32.28 22.79 35.02
CA HIS A 60 32.04 22.68 33.57
C HIS A 60 32.30 23.99 32.81
N LEU A 61 31.97 25.14 33.40
CA LEU A 61 32.17 26.45 32.77
C LEU A 61 33.63 26.90 32.86
N ALA A 62 34.27 26.75 34.02
CA ALA A 62 35.69 27.04 34.21
C ALA A 62 36.58 26.17 33.31
N ALA A 63 36.25 24.87 33.20
CA ALA A 63 36.99 23.90 32.40
C ALA A 63 36.86 24.14 30.89
N LYS A 64 35.75 24.74 30.41
CA LYS A 64 35.57 25.12 29.01
C LYS A 64 36.47 26.31 28.62
N GLU A 65 36.39 27.38 29.41
CA GLU A 65 37.01 28.66 29.04
C GLU A 65 38.50 28.73 29.45
N GLY A 66 39.02 27.71 30.18
CA GLY A 66 40.46 27.49 30.40
C GLY A 66 41.00 27.91 31.78
N HIS A 67 40.12 28.18 32.75
CA HIS A 67 40.47 28.84 34.02
C HIS A 67 41.12 27.87 35.03
N VAL A 68 42.36 27.46 34.80
CA VAL A 68 43.08 26.42 35.58
C VAL A 68 43.01 26.64 37.10
N GLY A 69 43.37 27.84 37.60
CA GLY A 69 43.34 28.13 39.04
C GLY A 69 41.93 28.11 39.65
N LEU A 70 40.90 28.43 38.86
CA LEU A 70 39.50 28.30 39.28
C LEU A 70 39.06 26.82 39.32
N VAL A 71 39.50 26.02 38.35
CA VAL A 71 39.27 24.56 38.34
C VAL A 71 39.93 23.90 39.55
N GLU A 72 41.15 24.32 39.91
CA GLU A 72 41.87 23.82 41.09
C GLU A 72 41.11 24.13 42.39
N GLU A 73 40.77 25.40 42.60
CA GLU A 73 40.02 25.88 43.79
C GLU A 73 38.63 25.24 43.92
N LEU A 74 37.92 25.00 42.80
CA LEU A 74 36.62 24.31 42.81
C LEU A 74 36.76 22.83 43.20
N LEU A 75 37.79 22.14 42.71
CA LEU A 75 38.05 20.73 43.04
C LEU A 75 38.49 20.58 44.51
N GLU A 76 39.27 21.52 45.06
CA GLU A 76 39.63 21.54 46.47
C GLU A 76 38.45 21.79 47.41
N ARG A 77 37.42 22.51 46.92
CA ARG A 77 36.14 22.70 47.62
C ARG A 77 35.12 21.60 47.37
N GLY A 78 35.55 20.46 46.84
CA GLY A 78 34.73 19.26 46.70
C GLY A 78 33.79 19.23 45.50
N ALA A 79 34.04 20.04 44.45
CA ALA A 79 33.33 19.87 43.18
C ALA A 79 33.60 18.46 42.62
N ALA A 80 32.54 17.67 42.39
CA ALA A 80 32.68 16.31 41.88
C ALA A 80 33.29 16.31 40.46
N VAL A 81 34.49 15.73 40.32
CA VAL A 81 35.32 15.82 39.11
C VAL A 81 34.64 15.26 37.86
N ASP A 82 33.98 14.10 37.99
CA ASP A 82 33.17 13.46 36.94
C ASP A 82 31.66 13.73 37.10
N SER A 83 31.29 14.85 37.73
CA SER A 83 29.94 15.39 37.53
C SER A 83 29.70 15.58 36.03
N SER A 84 28.50 15.22 35.57
CA SER A 84 28.18 15.21 34.14
C SER A 84 26.98 16.11 33.81
N THR A 85 27.04 16.71 32.63
CA THR A 85 25.94 17.48 32.04
C THR A 85 24.77 16.57 31.65
N LYS A 86 23.63 17.14 31.26
CA LYS A 86 22.47 16.38 30.74
C LYS A 86 22.74 15.62 29.43
N LYS A 87 23.94 15.73 28.85
CA LYS A 87 24.43 14.96 27.70
C LYS A 87 25.52 13.95 28.08
N GLY A 88 25.75 13.69 29.37
CA GLY A 88 26.83 12.82 29.87
C GLY A 88 28.24 13.43 29.82
N ASN A 89 28.45 14.58 29.17
CA ASN A 89 29.77 15.22 29.13
C ASN A 89 30.20 15.64 30.54
N THR A 90 31.36 15.18 31.00
CA THR A 90 32.04 15.62 32.24
C THR A 90 32.90 16.87 32.01
N ALA A 91 33.52 17.40 33.06
CA ALA A 91 34.51 18.47 32.95
C ALA A 91 35.67 18.09 32.00
N LEU A 92 36.12 16.83 32.03
CA LEU A 92 37.22 16.36 31.17
C LEU A 92 36.82 16.28 29.70
N HIS A 93 35.58 15.89 29.38
CA HIS A 93 35.04 15.97 28.01
C HIS A 93 35.09 17.40 27.48
N ILE A 94 34.61 18.36 28.28
CA ILE A 94 34.49 19.77 27.89
C ILE A 94 35.87 20.41 27.72
N ALA A 95 36.80 20.16 28.64
CA ALA A 95 38.19 20.60 28.50
C ALA A 95 38.87 20.00 27.26
N SER A 96 38.59 18.73 26.96
CA SER A 96 39.19 18.00 25.83
C SER A 96 38.66 18.46 24.48
N LEU A 97 37.37 18.79 24.37
CA LEU A 97 36.79 19.40 23.17
C LEU A 97 37.28 20.84 22.95
N ALA A 98 37.53 21.57 24.05
CA ALA A 98 38.01 22.95 24.03
C ALA A 98 39.54 23.10 23.88
N GLY A 99 40.30 22.01 23.89
CA GLY A 99 41.77 22.02 23.75
C GLY A 99 42.54 22.45 25.00
N GLN A 100 41.87 22.48 26.15
CA GLN A 100 42.39 23.06 27.40
C GLN A 100 43.36 22.09 28.11
N LYS A 101 44.56 21.91 27.55
CA LYS A 101 45.59 20.95 28.02
C LYS A 101 45.81 20.99 29.54
N GLU A 102 45.99 22.17 30.11
CA GLU A 102 46.32 22.33 31.52
C GLU A 102 45.13 22.02 32.45
N VAL A 103 43.91 22.32 32.01
CA VAL A 103 42.68 21.91 32.69
C VAL A 103 42.52 20.39 32.62
N ALA A 104 42.73 19.77 31.44
CA ALA A 104 42.64 18.31 31.28
C ALA A 104 43.69 17.60 32.14
N ARG A 105 44.93 18.11 32.19
CA ARG A 105 46.02 17.64 33.04
C ARG A 105 45.67 17.70 34.53
N LEU A 106 45.08 18.81 34.97
CA LEU A 106 44.62 18.98 36.34
C LEU A 106 43.47 18.02 36.67
N LEU A 107 42.44 17.91 35.83
CA LEU A 107 41.29 17.03 36.04
C LEU A 107 41.71 15.55 36.17
N VAL A 108 42.55 15.05 35.26
CA VAL A 108 43.05 13.67 35.31
C VAL A 108 43.91 13.44 36.56
N LYS A 109 44.80 14.38 36.92
CA LYS A 109 45.57 14.32 38.18
C LYS A 109 44.68 14.32 39.43
N ARG A 110 43.50 14.94 39.37
CA ARG A 110 42.48 14.95 40.43
C ARG A 110 41.48 13.78 40.34
N GLY A 111 41.74 12.79 39.50
CA GLY A 111 41.02 11.52 39.47
C GLY A 111 39.89 11.40 38.44
N ALA A 112 39.80 12.30 37.46
CA ALA A 112 38.78 12.21 36.40
C ALA A 112 38.93 10.95 35.54
N ASP A 113 37.81 10.28 35.22
CA ASP A 113 37.80 9.14 34.31
C ASP A 113 38.08 9.56 32.85
N VAL A 114 39.32 9.31 32.43
CA VAL A 114 39.87 9.48 31.07
C VAL A 114 39.03 8.75 30.00
N ASN A 115 38.33 7.68 30.39
CA ASN A 115 37.56 6.80 29.50
C ASN A 115 36.05 6.97 29.63
N SER A 116 35.58 7.91 30.46
CA SER A 116 34.16 8.19 30.65
C SER A 116 33.46 8.43 29.31
N GLN A 117 32.22 7.95 29.18
CA GLN A 117 31.42 8.09 27.97
C GLN A 117 30.25 9.06 28.17
N SER A 118 30.13 10.03 27.28
CA SER A 118 28.93 10.86 27.13
C SER A 118 27.74 10.06 26.58
N GLN A 119 26.57 10.69 26.47
CA GLN A 119 25.30 10.05 26.10
C GLN A 119 25.30 9.29 24.76
N ASN A 120 26.20 9.62 23.84
CA ASN A 120 26.34 8.97 22.52
C ASN A 120 27.59 8.05 22.44
N GLY A 121 28.22 7.76 23.57
CA GLY A 121 29.46 6.98 23.65
C GLY A 121 30.74 7.74 23.30
N PHE A 122 30.71 9.06 23.05
CA PHE A 122 31.95 9.84 22.86
C PHE A 122 32.76 9.87 24.16
N THR A 123 34.08 9.69 24.08
CA THR A 123 35.03 9.86 25.20
C THR A 123 35.77 11.22 25.11
N PRO A 124 36.48 11.65 26.18
CA PRO A 124 37.37 12.82 26.11
C PRO A 124 38.41 12.70 24.98
N LEU A 125 38.97 11.49 24.77
CA LEU A 125 39.93 11.21 23.70
C LEU A 125 39.30 11.35 22.30
N TYR A 126 38.04 10.93 22.12
CA TYR A 126 37.30 11.16 20.88
C TYR A 126 37.12 12.66 20.61
N MET A 127 36.76 13.44 21.63
CA MET A 127 36.54 14.88 21.47
C MET A 127 37.83 15.66 21.16
N ALA A 128 38.93 15.34 21.84
CA ALA A 128 40.24 15.90 21.52
C ALA A 128 40.70 15.52 20.09
N ALA A 129 40.42 14.28 19.66
CA ALA A 129 40.76 13.79 18.34
C ALA A 129 39.89 14.39 17.21
N GLN A 130 38.65 14.80 17.50
CA GLN A 130 37.76 15.47 16.54
C GLN A 130 38.20 16.89 16.21
N GLU A 131 38.73 17.63 17.18
CA GLU A 131 39.07 19.06 17.06
C GLU A 131 40.59 19.32 16.85
N ASN A 132 41.37 18.27 16.56
CA ASN A 132 42.82 18.31 16.32
C ASN A 132 43.68 18.75 17.54
N HIS A 133 43.22 18.51 18.76
CA HIS A 133 43.94 18.92 19.98
C HIS A 133 45.08 17.95 20.33
N LEU A 134 46.12 17.92 19.48
CA LEU A 134 47.24 16.96 19.53
C LEU A 134 47.83 16.76 20.93
N GLU A 135 48.05 17.85 21.66
CA GLU A 135 48.67 17.81 22.99
C GLU A 135 47.73 17.35 24.10
N VAL A 136 46.41 17.42 23.88
CA VAL A 136 45.41 16.77 24.74
C VAL A 136 45.32 15.29 24.38
N VAL A 137 45.27 14.94 23.10
CA VAL A 137 45.29 13.54 22.63
C VAL A 137 46.49 12.79 23.20
N ARG A 138 47.70 13.39 23.11
CA ARG A 138 48.94 12.85 23.70
C ARG A 138 48.78 12.58 25.18
N TYR A 139 48.40 13.59 25.95
CA TYR A 139 48.30 13.48 27.40
C TYR A 139 47.24 12.45 27.83
N LEU A 140 46.09 12.39 27.14
CA LEU A 140 45.06 11.37 27.42
C LEU A 140 45.55 9.96 27.10
N LEU A 141 46.28 9.74 26.00
CA LEU A 141 46.89 8.44 25.67
C LEU A 141 47.93 8.00 26.71
N GLU A 142 48.82 8.92 27.10
CA GLU A 142 49.85 8.70 28.15
C GLU A 142 49.23 8.32 29.51
N ASN A 143 48.00 8.77 29.79
CA ASN A 143 47.27 8.50 31.04
C ASN A 143 46.15 7.44 30.86
N GLY A 144 46.28 6.53 29.89
CA GLY A 144 45.41 5.35 29.77
C GLY A 144 44.13 5.52 28.95
N GLY A 145 44.07 6.54 28.10
CA GLY A 145 42.95 6.79 27.19
C GLY A 145 42.78 5.69 26.13
N ASN A 146 41.64 5.02 26.15
CA ASN A 146 41.35 3.87 25.31
C ASN A 146 40.86 4.28 23.91
N GLN A 147 41.78 4.37 22.97
CA GLN A 147 41.52 4.57 21.54
C GLN A 147 40.65 3.49 20.86
N SER A 148 40.37 2.36 21.53
CA SER A 148 39.46 1.32 21.04
C SER A 148 38.03 1.42 21.58
N THR A 149 37.75 2.32 22.54
CA THR A 149 36.38 2.68 22.90
C THR A 149 35.73 3.40 21.71
N ALA A 150 34.54 2.97 21.33
CA ALA A 150 33.79 3.51 20.21
C ALA A 150 32.47 4.16 20.68
N THR A 151 31.93 5.05 19.86
CA THR A 151 30.56 5.57 19.99
C THR A 151 29.53 4.47 19.75
N GLU A 152 28.25 4.77 20.02
CA GLU A 152 27.12 3.88 19.69
C GLU A 152 27.08 3.51 18.19
N ASP A 153 27.41 4.48 17.33
CA ASP A 153 27.57 4.30 15.87
C ASP A 153 28.82 3.48 15.46
N GLY A 154 29.72 3.18 16.41
CA GLY A 154 30.95 2.42 16.18
C GLY A 154 32.15 3.24 15.71
N PHE A 155 32.14 4.58 15.86
CA PHE A 155 33.30 5.42 15.54
C PHE A 155 34.29 5.51 16.71
N THR A 156 35.57 5.34 16.41
CA THR A 156 36.69 5.49 17.36
C THR A 156 37.37 6.86 17.22
N PRO A 157 38.22 7.28 18.19
CA PRO A 157 39.01 8.51 18.06
C PRO A 157 39.83 8.60 16.77
N LEU A 158 40.38 7.47 16.29
CA LEU A 158 41.08 7.39 15.01
C LEU A 158 40.13 7.62 13.83
N ALA A 159 38.94 7.03 13.85
CA ALA A 159 37.95 7.17 12.78
C ALA A 159 37.47 8.62 12.61
N ILE A 160 37.24 9.36 13.72
CA ILE A 160 36.84 10.77 13.63
C ILE A 160 38.01 11.68 13.22
N ALA A 161 39.23 11.44 13.70
CA ALA A 161 40.41 12.19 13.26
C ALA A 161 40.64 12.06 11.74
N LEU A 162 40.45 10.85 11.19
CA LEU A 162 40.49 10.57 9.74
C LEU A 162 39.34 11.24 8.97
N GLN A 163 38.13 11.24 9.53
CA GLN A 163 36.98 11.89 8.91
C GLN A 163 37.19 13.40 8.75
N GLN A 164 37.92 14.03 9.68
CA GLN A 164 38.25 15.46 9.67
C GLN A 164 39.58 15.79 8.95
N GLY A 165 40.45 14.81 8.71
CA GLY A 165 41.75 14.98 8.03
C GLY A 165 42.93 15.34 8.94
N HIS A 166 42.82 15.06 10.23
CA HIS A 166 43.75 15.50 11.29
C HIS A 166 45.03 14.65 11.35
N ASN A 167 45.83 14.72 10.29
CA ASN A 167 47.00 13.88 10.03
C ASN A 167 47.96 13.70 11.22
N GLN A 168 48.20 14.75 12.03
CA GLN A 168 49.09 14.66 13.20
C GLN A 168 48.49 13.82 14.34
N VAL A 169 47.20 14.00 14.63
CA VAL A 169 46.46 13.19 15.59
C VAL A 169 46.32 11.75 15.08
N VAL A 170 46.14 11.55 13.78
CA VAL A 170 46.12 10.23 13.13
C VAL A 170 47.44 9.50 13.32
N SER A 171 48.59 10.15 13.07
CA SER A 171 49.91 9.55 13.32
C SER A 171 50.08 9.14 14.79
N LEU A 172 49.79 10.04 15.72
CA LEU A 172 49.92 9.80 17.16
C LEU A 172 49.03 8.64 17.66
N LEU A 173 47.79 8.54 17.16
CA LEU A 173 46.89 7.42 17.47
C LEU A 173 47.35 6.09 16.83
N LEU A 174 48.07 6.13 15.70
CA LEU A 174 48.63 4.94 15.06
C LEU A 174 49.96 4.48 15.70
N GLU A 175 50.74 5.41 16.25
CA GLU A 175 51.93 5.13 17.08
C GLU A 175 51.54 4.39 18.37
N HIS A 176 50.41 4.77 18.99
CA HIS A 176 49.91 4.12 20.22
C HIS A 176 48.97 2.91 19.98
N ASP A 177 48.48 2.64 18.76
CA ASP A 177 47.60 1.47 18.50
C ASP A 177 48.37 0.15 18.40
N THR A 178 48.38 -0.55 19.53
CA THR A 178 49.01 -1.86 19.76
C THR A 178 48.11 -3.07 19.45
N LYS A 179 46.83 -2.88 19.04
CA LYS A 179 45.85 -3.99 18.98
C LYS A 179 45.04 -4.09 17.68
N GLY A 180 45.19 -3.17 16.73
CA GLY A 180 44.79 -3.34 15.32
C GLY A 180 43.29 -3.34 15.00
N LYS A 181 42.41 -3.70 15.96
CA LYS A 181 40.94 -3.67 15.83
C LYS A 181 40.41 -2.30 15.39
N VAL A 182 41.14 -1.23 15.71
CA VAL A 182 40.80 0.17 15.44
C VAL A 182 41.08 0.57 13.97
N ARG A 183 41.95 -0.15 13.26
CA ARG A 183 42.43 0.21 11.90
C ARG A 183 41.46 -0.18 10.78
N LEU A 184 40.52 -1.08 11.05
CA LEU A 184 39.61 -1.62 10.02
C LEU A 184 38.59 -0.57 9.52
N PRO A 185 37.91 0.23 10.37
CA PRO A 185 37.07 1.35 9.89
C PRO A 185 37.92 2.48 9.28
N ALA A 186 39.11 2.71 9.84
CA ALA A 186 40.01 3.78 9.46
C ALA A 186 40.40 3.75 7.97
N LEU A 187 40.83 2.60 7.45
CA LEU A 187 41.26 2.49 6.05
C LEU A 187 40.10 2.67 5.06
N HIS A 188 38.88 2.26 5.43
CA HIS A 188 37.67 2.54 4.65
C HIS A 188 37.31 4.04 4.60
N ILE A 189 37.57 4.78 5.68
CA ILE A 189 37.35 6.24 5.75
C ILE A 189 38.40 6.97 4.88
N ALA A 190 39.68 6.60 5.00
CA ALA A 190 40.74 7.14 4.14
C ALA A 190 40.46 6.88 2.65
N ALA A 191 40.04 5.66 2.30
CA ALA A 191 39.63 5.30 0.94
C ALA A 191 38.40 6.07 0.43
N ARG A 192 37.45 6.43 1.29
CA ARG A 192 36.32 7.34 0.96
C ARG A 192 36.77 8.78 0.73
N LYS A 193 37.83 9.23 1.40
CA LYS A 193 38.31 10.63 1.41
C LYS A 193 39.42 10.93 0.40
N ASP A 194 39.94 9.91 -0.30
CA ASP A 194 41.18 9.97 -1.10
C ASP A 194 42.43 10.38 -0.28
N ASP A 195 42.41 10.12 1.04
CA ASP A 195 43.54 10.46 1.93
C ASP A 195 44.65 9.43 1.79
N THR A 196 45.51 9.65 0.79
CA THR A 196 46.70 8.83 0.54
C THR A 196 47.71 8.87 1.69
N LYS A 197 47.75 9.92 2.51
CA LYS A 197 48.72 10.02 3.62
C LYS A 197 48.30 9.11 4.75
N SER A 198 47.06 9.26 5.22
CA SER A 198 46.50 8.38 6.24
C SER A 198 46.44 6.93 5.78
N ALA A 199 46.06 6.66 4.53
CA ALA A 199 46.09 5.30 3.97
C ALA A 199 47.52 4.74 3.91
N ALA A 200 48.53 5.54 3.60
CA ALA A 200 49.92 5.08 3.55
C ALA A 200 50.46 4.71 4.94
N LEU A 201 50.10 5.49 5.98
CA LEU A 201 50.41 5.24 7.39
C LEU A 201 49.69 3.97 7.90
N LEU A 202 48.40 3.82 7.61
CA LEU A 202 47.61 2.63 7.95
C LEU A 202 48.16 1.33 7.32
N LEU A 203 48.87 1.45 6.20
CA LEU A 203 49.46 0.36 5.42
C LEU A 203 51.00 0.26 5.56
N GLN A 204 51.63 0.87 6.58
CA GLN A 204 53.08 0.78 6.78
C GLN A 204 53.54 -0.54 7.42
N ASN A 205 52.71 -1.17 8.26
CA ASN A 205 53.10 -2.32 9.08
C ASN A 205 52.50 -3.64 8.57
N ASP A 206 52.61 -3.90 7.26
CA ASP A 206 52.19 -5.16 6.61
C ASP A 206 50.71 -5.56 6.87
N HIS A 207 49.83 -4.55 6.85
CA HIS A 207 48.39 -4.73 7.08
C HIS A 207 47.65 -5.07 5.78
N ASN A 208 46.77 -6.08 5.83
CA ASN A 208 45.92 -6.48 4.71
C ASN A 208 45.12 -5.28 4.15
N ALA A 209 45.28 -4.97 2.87
CA ALA A 209 44.57 -3.89 2.19
C ALA A 209 43.12 -4.25 1.83
N ASP A 210 42.76 -5.55 1.78
CA ASP A 210 41.42 -6.07 1.46
C ASP A 210 40.57 -6.37 2.70
N VAL A 211 40.79 -5.63 3.79
CA VAL A 211 39.94 -5.68 4.99
C VAL A 211 38.47 -5.40 4.62
N GLN A 212 37.55 -6.27 5.02
CA GLN A 212 36.15 -6.16 4.62
C GLN A 212 35.31 -5.38 5.63
N SER A 213 34.45 -4.50 5.13
CA SER A 213 33.32 -3.93 5.88
C SER A 213 32.19 -4.97 6.09
N LYS A 214 31.17 -4.62 6.91
CA LYS A 214 29.99 -5.48 7.14
C LYS A 214 29.27 -5.92 5.84
N SER A 215 29.33 -5.13 4.77
CA SER A 215 28.74 -5.46 3.45
C SER A 215 29.66 -6.30 2.55
N GLY A 216 30.88 -6.65 3.00
CA GLY A 216 31.88 -7.36 2.22
C GLY A 216 32.72 -6.47 1.28
N PHE A 217 32.48 -5.16 1.27
CA PHE A 217 33.27 -4.20 0.48
C PHE A 217 34.63 -3.98 1.13
N THR A 218 35.70 -3.95 0.32
CA THR A 218 37.07 -3.56 0.73
C THR A 218 37.29 -2.05 0.55
N PRO A 219 38.39 -1.46 1.09
CA PRO A 219 38.79 -0.07 0.79
C PRO A 219 38.82 0.24 -0.71
N LEU A 220 39.28 -0.69 -1.55
CA LEU A 220 39.34 -0.51 -3.00
C LEU A 220 37.93 -0.39 -3.62
N HIS A 221 36.93 -1.12 -3.12
CA HIS A 221 35.52 -0.92 -3.54
C HIS A 221 34.99 0.47 -3.20
N ILE A 222 35.37 1.01 -2.03
CA ILE A 222 34.96 2.35 -1.61
C ILE A 222 35.67 3.41 -2.44
N ALA A 223 36.98 3.31 -2.65
CA ALA A 223 37.71 4.22 -3.52
C ALA A 223 37.17 4.18 -4.96
N ALA A 224 36.86 2.98 -5.48
CA ALA A 224 36.24 2.81 -6.79
C ALA A 224 34.81 3.40 -6.89
N HIS A 225 34.05 3.42 -5.81
CA HIS A 225 32.73 4.07 -5.72
C HIS A 225 32.83 5.59 -5.84
N TYR A 226 33.83 6.20 -5.20
CA TYR A 226 34.01 7.67 -5.19
C TYR A 226 34.86 8.21 -6.33
N GLY A 227 35.59 7.35 -7.06
CA GLY A 227 36.49 7.76 -8.14
C GLY A 227 37.88 8.19 -7.64
N ASN A 228 38.27 7.73 -6.46
CA ASN A 228 39.46 8.16 -5.73
C ASN A 228 40.73 7.46 -6.26
N VAL A 229 41.20 7.88 -7.44
CA VAL A 229 42.29 7.25 -8.21
C VAL A 229 43.61 7.19 -7.42
N ASN A 230 43.90 8.19 -6.58
CA ASN A 230 45.18 8.28 -5.87
C ASN A 230 45.27 7.23 -4.75
N VAL A 231 44.25 7.12 -3.91
CA VAL A 231 44.19 6.10 -2.85
C VAL A 231 43.99 4.70 -3.42
N SER A 232 43.26 4.54 -4.54
CA SER A 232 43.20 3.26 -5.27
C SER A 232 44.58 2.84 -5.79
N THR A 233 45.34 3.75 -6.39
CA THR A 233 46.72 3.49 -6.83
C THR A 233 47.60 3.05 -5.67
N LEU A 234 47.49 3.71 -4.52
CA LEU A 234 48.21 3.34 -3.31
C LEU A 234 47.81 1.95 -2.79
N LEU A 235 46.51 1.65 -2.72
CA LEU A 235 45.98 0.36 -2.28
C LEU A 235 46.47 -0.79 -3.18
N LEU A 236 46.39 -0.62 -4.50
CA LEU A 236 46.88 -1.59 -5.49
C LEU A 236 48.40 -1.77 -5.40
N ASN A 237 49.15 -0.67 -5.21
CA ASN A 237 50.61 -0.72 -4.97
C ASN A 237 50.98 -1.34 -3.59
N ARG A 238 50.01 -1.55 -2.70
CA ARG A 238 50.16 -2.21 -1.39
C ARG A 238 49.45 -3.58 -1.35
N GLY A 239 49.22 -4.19 -2.51
CA GLY A 239 48.75 -5.57 -2.63
C GLY A 239 47.24 -5.79 -2.50
N ALA A 240 46.40 -4.74 -2.56
CA ALA A 240 44.95 -4.93 -2.66
C ALA A 240 44.59 -5.69 -3.96
N ALA A 241 43.78 -6.73 -3.86
CA ALA A 241 43.37 -7.55 -4.98
C ALA A 241 42.37 -6.80 -5.87
N VAL A 242 42.78 -6.53 -7.12
CA VAL A 242 42.03 -5.72 -8.08
C VAL A 242 40.60 -6.26 -8.36
N ASP A 243 40.45 -7.59 -8.37
CA ASP A 243 39.19 -8.31 -8.57
C ASP A 243 38.59 -8.91 -7.30
N PHE A 244 38.94 -8.39 -6.10
CA PHE A 244 38.33 -8.86 -4.86
C PHE A 244 36.80 -8.78 -4.97
N THR A 245 36.08 -9.88 -4.70
CA THR A 245 34.61 -9.90 -4.78
C THR A 245 33.94 -9.57 -3.45
N ALA A 246 33.18 -8.49 -3.40
CA ALA A 246 32.17 -8.27 -2.37
C ALA A 246 30.97 -9.24 -2.54
N ARG A 247 29.98 -9.14 -1.63
CA ARG A 247 28.72 -9.90 -1.68
C ARG A 247 28.10 -9.85 -3.10
N ASN A 248 27.54 -10.98 -3.53
CA ASN A 248 26.99 -11.20 -4.89
C ASN A 248 28.01 -11.06 -6.04
N GLY A 249 29.32 -11.23 -5.81
CA GLY A 249 30.32 -11.27 -6.89
C GLY A 249 30.61 -9.89 -7.51
N ILE A 250 30.38 -8.81 -6.75
CA ILE A 250 30.65 -7.45 -7.20
C ILE A 250 32.15 -7.18 -7.01
N THR A 251 32.85 -6.76 -8.06
CA THR A 251 34.27 -6.32 -7.99
C THR A 251 34.38 -4.79 -7.99
N PRO A 252 35.54 -4.19 -7.64
CA PRO A 252 35.78 -2.75 -7.77
C PRO A 252 35.47 -2.20 -9.18
N LEU A 253 35.78 -2.96 -10.23
CA LEU A 253 35.51 -2.57 -11.62
C LEU A 253 34.01 -2.46 -11.92
N HIS A 254 33.16 -3.35 -11.36
CA HIS A 254 31.71 -3.21 -11.42
C HIS A 254 31.23 -1.92 -10.74
N VAL A 255 31.82 -1.57 -9.59
CA VAL A 255 31.44 -0.39 -8.80
C VAL A 255 31.83 0.90 -9.53
N ALA A 256 33.04 0.98 -10.09
CA ALA A 256 33.50 2.10 -10.91
C ALA A 256 32.62 2.27 -12.17
N SER A 257 32.35 1.18 -12.89
CA SER A 257 31.51 1.18 -14.10
C SER A 257 30.06 1.58 -13.81
N LYS A 258 29.48 1.13 -12.68
CA LYS A 258 28.13 1.51 -12.22
C LYS A 258 28.02 2.98 -11.79
N ARG A 259 29.16 3.65 -11.55
CA ARG A 259 29.26 5.06 -11.14
C ARG A 259 29.71 6.01 -12.25
N GLY A 260 30.27 5.49 -13.36
CA GLY A 260 30.79 6.29 -14.46
C GLY A 260 32.19 6.86 -14.20
N ASN A 261 32.92 6.28 -13.26
CA ASN A 261 34.25 6.75 -12.86
C ASN A 261 35.31 6.31 -13.89
N THR A 262 35.37 6.95 -15.06
CA THR A 262 36.20 6.57 -16.22
C THR A 262 37.66 6.30 -15.84
N ASN A 263 38.33 7.25 -15.19
CA ASN A 263 39.74 7.14 -14.79
C ASN A 263 40.00 6.00 -13.80
N MET A 264 38.96 5.56 -13.07
CA MET A 264 39.01 4.40 -12.19
C MET A 264 38.80 3.08 -12.97
N VAL A 265 37.92 3.08 -13.98
CA VAL A 265 37.76 1.95 -14.91
C VAL A 265 39.09 1.70 -15.64
N GLU A 266 39.72 2.75 -16.15
CA GLU A 266 41.06 2.70 -16.76
C GLU A 266 42.11 2.16 -15.80
N LEU A 267 42.29 2.77 -14.62
CA LEU A 267 43.26 2.31 -13.62
C LEU A 267 43.08 0.82 -13.27
N LEU A 268 41.85 0.38 -13.02
CA LEU A 268 41.58 -1.00 -12.63
C LEU A 268 41.90 -1.97 -13.77
N LEU A 269 41.55 -1.63 -15.02
CA LEU A 269 41.91 -2.44 -16.20
C LEU A 269 43.43 -2.47 -16.44
N GLU A 270 44.13 -1.35 -16.25
CA GLU A 270 45.61 -1.30 -16.30
C GLU A 270 46.29 -2.12 -15.21
N ARG A 271 45.63 -2.32 -14.07
CA ARG A 271 46.08 -3.24 -13.01
C ARG A 271 45.53 -4.66 -13.15
N GLY A 272 44.98 -5.02 -14.32
CA GLY A 272 44.60 -6.39 -14.66
C GLY A 272 43.23 -6.85 -14.18
N ALA A 273 42.31 -5.93 -13.88
CA ALA A 273 40.92 -6.29 -13.54
C ALA A 273 40.22 -7.07 -14.66
N GLN A 274 39.49 -8.12 -14.29
CA GLN A 274 38.68 -8.93 -15.19
C GLN A 274 37.53 -8.12 -15.80
N ILE A 275 37.73 -7.70 -17.06
CA ILE A 275 36.78 -6.88 -17.82
C ILE A 275 35.42 -7.55 -18.05
N ASP A 276 35.39 -8.89 -18.03
CA ASP A 276 34.19 -9.71 -18.18
C ASP A 276 33.76 -10.42 -16.87
N ALA A 277 34.33 -10.06 -15.72
CA ALA A 277 33.94 -10.56 -14.40
C ALA A 277 32.41 -10.52 -14.25
N LYS A 278 31.83 -11.53 -13.60
CA LYS A 278 30.37 -11.68 -13.47
C LYS A 278 29.92 -11.62 -12.02
N THR A 279 28.93 -10.77 -11.75
CA THR A 279 28.14 -10.87 -10.52
C THR A 279 27.37 -12.19 -10.46
N ARG A 280 26.77 -12.48 -9.30
CA ARG A 280 25.87 -13.64 -9.07
C ARG A 280 24.77 -13.77 -10.12
N ASP A 281 24.40 -12.71 -10.82
CA ASP A 281 23.31 -12.67 -11.82
C ASP A 281 23.81 -12.54 -13.27
N GLY A 282 25.12 -12.66 -13.49
CA GLY A 282 25.75 -12.58 -14.80
C GLY A 282 25.90 -11.16 -15.36
N LEU A 283 25.67 -10.12 -14.54
CA LEU A 283 26.04 -8.76 -14.91
C LEU A 283 27.57 -8.68 -15.01
N THR A 284 28.07 -7.99 -16.03
CA THR A 284 29.49 -7.62 -16.17
C THR A 284 29.67 -6.11 -15.96
N PRO A 285 30.90 -5.58 -15.83
CA PRO A 285 31.14 -4.14 -15.77
C PRO A 285 30.47 -3.36 -16.90
N LEU A 286 30.48 -3.89 -18.13
CA LEU A 286 29.82 -3.31 -19.30
C LEU A 286 28.29 -3.24 -19.16
N HIS A 287 27.65 -4.25 -18.54
CA HIS A 287 26.23 -4.17 -18.19
C HIS A 287 25.96 -3.07 -17.16
N CYS A 288 26.83 -2.89 -16.18
CA CYS A 288 26.68 -1.86 -15.15
C CYS A 288 26.82 -0.44 -15.71
N ALA A 289 27.81 -0.18 -16.56
CA ALA A 289 27.96 1.10 -17.25
C ALA A 289 26.75 1.38 -18.17
N ALA A 290 26.38 0.40 -19.01
CA ALA A 290 25.25 0.53 -19.92
C ALA A 290 23.92 0.75 -19.18
N ARG A 291 23.68 0.09 -18.04
CA ARG A 291 22.43 0.23 -17.27
C ARG A 291 22.32 1.56 -16.51
N SER A 292 23.45 2.12 -16.08
CA SER A 292 23.50 3.41 -15.38
C SER A 292 23.51 4.61 -16.34
N GLY A 293 23.87 4.42 -17.62
CA GLY A 293 23.95 5.50 -18.62
C GLY A 293 25.30 6.20 -18.63
N HIS A 294 26.39 5.45 -18.51
CA HIS A 294 27.74 5.99 -18.53
C HIS A 294 28.43 5.63 -19.84
N ASP A 295 28.10 6.39 -20.89
CA ASP A 295 28.58 6.23 -22.28
C ASP A 295 30.12 6.16 -22.38
N ALA A 296 30.86 7.14 -21.86
CA ALA A 296 32.32 7.10 -21.85
C ALA A 296 32.91 5.85 -21.15
N ALA A 297 32.24 5.33 -20.11
CA ALA A 297 32.65 4.09 -19.46
C ALA A 297 32.27 2.84 -20.28
N VAL A 298 31.18 2.88 -21.05
CA VAL A 298 30.84 1.86 -22.06
C VAL A 298 31.87 1.85 -23.18
N GLU A 299 32.27 3.02 -23.69
CA GLU A 299 33.26 3.18 -24.76
C GLU A 299 34.64 2.64 -24.34
N ILE A 300 35.19 3.10 -23.22
CA ILE A 300 36.46 2.58 -22.66
C ILE A 300 36.41 1.06 -22.47
N LEU A 301 35.31 0.51 -21.96
CA LEU A 301 35.18 -0.94 -21.81
C LEU A 301 35.15 -1.66 -23.17
N LEU A 302 34.47 -1.13 -24.18
CA LEU A 302 34.42 -1.71 -25.52
C LEU A 302 35.78 -1.64 -26.24
N GLU A 303 36.50 -0.52 -26.12
CA GLU A 303 37.87 -0.37 -26.65
C GLU A 303 38.86 -1.34 -26.00
N LYS A 304 38.75 -1.54 -24.68
CA LYS A 304 39.57 -2.49 -23.91
C LYS A 304 39.11 -3.96 -24.08
N GLY A 305 38.15 -4.22 -24.98
CA GLY A 305 37.77 -5.58 -25.40
C GLY A 305 36.64 -6.25 -24.60
N ALA A 306 35.80 -5.49 -23.88
CA ALA A 306 34.70 -6.05 -23.11
C ALA A 306 33.71 -6.83 -24.01
N PRO A 307 33.23 -8.02 -23.59
CA PRO A 307 32.35 -8.84 -24.40
C PRO A 307 30.97 -8.20 -24.60
N ILE A 308 30.78 -7.58 -25.78
CA ILE A 308 29.58 -6.84 -26.16
C ILE A 308 28.29 -7.66 -26.15
N LEU A 309 28.40 -8.99 -26.31
CA LEU A 309 27.28 -9.94 -26.28
C LEU A 309 27.21 -10.75 -24.97
N ALA A 310 27.81 -10.27 -23.88
CA ALA A 310 27.77 -10.97 -22.60
C ALA A 310 26.32 -11.19 -22.11
N ARG A 311 26.05 -12.44 -21.69
CA ARG A 311 24.82 -12.95 -21.05
C ARG A 311 24.66 -12.63 -19.55
N THR A 312 23.63 -11.89 -19.13
CA THR A 312 23.03 -12.11 -17.80
C THR A 312 22.29 -13.45 -17.72
N LYS A 313 21.91 -13.91 -16.51
CA LYS A 313 21.06 -15.10 -16.31
C LYS A 313 19.82 -15.15 -17.22
N ASN A 314 19.15 -14.02 -17.40
CA ASN A 314 17.89 -13.93 -18.12
C ASN A 314 18.10 -13.65 -19.63
N GLY A 315 19.34 -13.71 -20.10
CA GLY A 315 19.71 -13.48 -21.51
C GLY A 315 19.85 -12.01 -21.92
N LEU A 316 19.61 -11.05 -21.02
CA LEU A 316 19.85 -9.63 -21.33
C LEU A 316 21.34 -9.39 -21.56
N SER A 317 21.64 -8.66 -22.64
CA SER A 317 22.94 -8.13 -23.02
C SER A 317 23.06 -6.62 -22.68
N PRO A 318 24.25 -5.98 -22.81
CA PRO A 318 24.43 -4.55 -22.57
C PRO A 318 23.50 -3.62 -23.39
N LEU A 319 23.09 -4.05 -24.58
CA LEU A 319 22.09 -3.32 -25.39
C LEU A 319 20.72 -3.31 -24.70
N HIS A 320 20.28 -4.45 -24.15
CA HIS A 320 19.05 -4.53 -23.34
C HIS A 320 19.14 -3.64 -22.08
N MET A 321 20.31 -3.56 -21.45
CA MET A 321 20.52 -2.74 -20.25
C MET A 321 20.47 -1.23 -20.52
N SER A 322 21.13 -0.77 -21.58
CA SER A 322 21.10 0.64 -21.99
C SER A 322 19.73 1.06 -22.51
N THR A 323 19.06 0.19 -23.27
CA THR A 323 17.70 0.45 -23.75
C THR A 323 16.67 0.50 -22.63
N GLN A 324 16.82 -0.26 -21.52
CA GLN A 324 15.94 -0.17 -20.35
C GLN A 324 16.00 1.20 -19.64
N GLY A 325 17.10 1.94 -19.77
CA GLY A 325 17.32 3.26 -19.15
C GLY A 325 17.06 4.48 -20.04
N ASP A 326 16.66 4.30 -21.31
CA ASP A 326 16.63 5.35 -22.35
C ASP A 326 18.01 6.00 -22.62
N HIS A 327 19.09 5.24 -22.42
CA HIS A 327 20.48 5.70 -22.53
C HIS A 327 20.95 5.76 -23.98
N VAL A 328 20.46 6.75 -24.72
CA VAL A 328 20.64 6.92 -26.18
C VAL A 328 22.11 6.80 -26.62
N GLU A 329 23.04 7.44 -25.92
CA GLU A 329 24.46 7.43 -26.32
C GLU A 329 25.09 6.05 -26.10
N CYS A 330 24.85 5.39 -24.95
CA CYS A 330 25.25 4.00 -24.73
C CYS A 330 24.75 3.06 -25.84
N VAL A 331 23.51 3.27 -26.33
CA VAL A 331 22.94 2.52 -27.46
C VAL A 331 23.67 2.83 -28.77
N LYS A 332 24.11 4.08 -29.02
CA LYS A 332 24.94 4.43 -30.18
C LYS A 332 26.29 3.70 -30.14
N HIS A 333 27.06 3.80 -29.06
CA HIS A 333 28.39 3.17 -28.97
C HIS A 333 28.29 1.65 -29.15
N LEU A 334 27.32 0.99 -28.51
CA LEU A 334 27.08 -0.45 -28.69
C LEU A 334 26.76 -0.82 -30.15
N LEU A 335 25.90 -0.06 -30.83
CA LEU A 335 25.58 -0.31 -32.24
C LEU A 335 26.71 0.08 -33.21
N GLN A 336 27.57 1.04 -32.85
CA GLN A 336 28.81 1.37 -33.59
C GLN A 336 29.83 0.22 -33.49
N HIS A 337 29.99 -0.36 -32.29
CA HIS A 337 30.78 -1.57 -32.05
C HIS A 337 30.06 -2.87 -32.50
N LYS A 338 29.08 -2.76 -33.40
CA LYS A 338 28.39 -3.87 -34.09
C LYS A 338 27.58 -4.82 -33.19
N ALA A 339 27.02 -4.34 -32.08
CA ALA A 339 25.97 -5.09 -31.38
C ALA A 339 24.79 -5.37 -32.33
N PRO A 340 24.23 -6.60 -32.38
CA PRO A 340 23.03 -6.89 -33.16
C PRO A 340 21.84 -6.10 -32.61
N VAL A 341 21.19 -5.32 -33.47
CA VAL A 341 20.08 -4.44 -33.05
C VAL A 341 18.86 -5.22 -32.57
N ASP A 342 18.63 -6.41 -33.15
CA ASP A 342 17.63 -7.40 -32.75
C ASP A 342 18.28 -8.61 -32.03
N ASP A 343 19.34 -8.38 -31.25
CA ASP A 343 19.76 -9.35 -30.22
C ASP A 343 18.60 -9.65 -29.26
N VAL A 344 18.51 -10.88 -28.73
CA VAL A 344 17.37 -11.36 -27.94
C VAL A 344 17.75 -11.91 -26.55
N THR A 345 16.83 -11.76 -25.59
CA THR A 345 16.84 -12.48 -24.31
C THR A 345 16.39 -13.94 -24.45
N LEU A 346 16.38 -14.71 -23.34
CA LEU A 346 15.82 -16.07 -23.32
C LEU A 346 14.33 -16.12 -23.71
N ASP A 347 13.58 -15.06 -23.41
CA ASP A 347 12.15 -14.90 -23.76
C ASP A 347 11.95 -14.36 -25.19
N TYR A 348 13.01 -14.35 -26.03
CA TYR A 348 13.05 -13.77 -27.37
C TYR A 348 12.71 -12.26 -27.42
N LEU A 349 12.81 -11.54 -26.29
CA LEU A 349 12.62 -10.08 -26.25
C LEU A 349 13.85 -9.42 -26.87
N THR A 350 13.66 -8.57 -27.88
CA THR A 350 14.73 -7.71 -28.41
C THR A 350 14.89 -6.41 -27.62
N ALA A 351 15.98 -5.69 -27.86
CA ALA A 351 16.18 -4.29 -27.46
C ALA A 351 14.93 -3.40 -27.67
N LEU A 352 14.23 -3.58 -28.80
CA LEU A 352 13.03 -2.82 -29.15
C LEU A 352 11.81 -3.20 -28.29
N HIS A 353 11.69 -4.46 -27.87
CA HIS A 353 10.67 -4.89 -26.91
C HIS A 353 10.87 -4.25 -25.53
N VAL A 354 12.13 -4.12 -25.08
CA VAL A 354 12.47 -3.48 -23.80
C VAL A 354 12.19 -1.97 -23.85
N ALA A 355 12.60 -1.29 -24.91
CA ALA A 355 12.28 0.13 -25.11
C ALA A 355 10.76 0.38 -25.16
N ALA A 356 10.00 -0.50 -25.83
CA ALA A 356 8.55 -0.47 -25.91
C ALA A 356 7.84 -0.78 -24.57
N HIS A 357 8.42 -1.62 -23.71
CA HIS A 357 7.91 -1.87 -22.35
C HIS A 357 8.05 -0.62 -21.47
N CYS A 358 9.24 -0.01 -21.47
CA CYS A 358 9.51 1.17 -20.65
C CYS A 358 8.80 2.44 -21.16
N GLY A 359 8.53 2.55 -22.47
CA GLY A 359 7.95 3.75 -23.09
C GLY A 359 9.00 4.72 -23.63
N HIS A 360 10.22 4.23 -23.87
CA HIS A 360 11.42 5.00 -24.10
C HIS A 360 11.53 5.45 -25.57
N TYR A 361 10.83 6.53 -25.90
CA TYR A 361 10.68 7.03 -27.27
C TYR A 361 12.02 7.31 -27.98
N ARG A 362 13.02 7.87 -27.28
CA ARG A 362 14.30 8.26 -27.90
C ARG A 362 15.09 7.03 -28.34
N VAL A 363 15.27 6.06 -27.44
CA VAL A 363 15.89 4.78 -27.78
C VAL A 363 15.04 3.98 -28.80
N THR A 364 13.71 3.95 -28.66
CA THR A 364 12.83 3.27 -29.63
C THR A 364 13.08 3.81 -31.04
N LYS A 365 13.14 5.14 -31.20
CA LYS A 365 13.45 5.76 -32.49
C LYS A 365 14.84 5.40 -32.99
N LEU A 366 15.86 5.48 -32.14
CA LEU A 366 17.24 5.13 -32.53
C LEU A 366 17.36 3.68 -33.01
N LEU A 367 16.70 2.72 -32.35
CA LEU A 367 16.68 1.32 -32.76
C LEU A 367 16.01 1.15 -34.13
N LEU A 368 14.86 1.80 -34.35
CA LEU A 368 14.15 1.76 -35.62
C LEU A 368 14.92 2.44 -36.76
N ASP A 369 15.54 3.60 -36.51
CA ASP A 369 16.46 4.30 -37.42
C ASP A 369 17.70 3.43 -37.74
N LYS A 370 18.05 2.48 -36.85
CA LYS A 370 19.10 1.46 -37.02
C LYS A 370 18.56 0.09 -37.51
N ARG A 371 17.35 0.07 -38.08
CA ARG A 371 16.69 -1.09 -38.73
C ARG A 371 16.30 -2.24 -37.79
N ALA A 372 16.05 -1.97 -36.52
CA ALA A 372 15.37 -2.94 -35.63
C ALA A 372 14.00 -3.34 -36.20
N ASN A 373 13.65 -4.62 -36.13
CA ASN A 373 12.41 -5.15 -36.70
C ASN A 373 11.19 -4.79 -35.80
N PRO A 374 10.27 -3.91 -36.24
CA PRO A 374 9.09 -3.53 -35.45
C PRO A 374 8.08 -4.67 -35.26
N ASN A 375 8.24 -5.76 -36.01
CA ASN A 375 7.41 -6.97 -36.00
C ASN A 375 8.16 -8.20 -35.45
N ALA A 376 9.32 -8.02 -34.81
CA ALA A 376 9.99 -9.10 -34.08
C ALA A 376 9.03 -9.75 -33.06
N ARG A 377 9.12 -11.07 -32.88
CA ARG A 377 8.27 -11.86 -31.98
C ARG A 377 9.06 -12.34 -30.76
N ALA A 378 8.59 -12.00 -29.58
CA ALA A 378 8.98 -12.67 -28.33
C ALA A 378 8.36 -14.09 -28.24
N LEU A 379 8.74 -14.86 -27.22
CA LEU A 379 8.40 -16.27 -27.04
C LEU A 379 6.90 -16.58 -27.18
N ASN A 380 6.04 -15.71 -26.66
CA ASN A 380 4.57 -15.85 -26.71
C ASN A 380 3.93 -15.12 -27.92
N GLY A 381 4.69 -14.86 -28.98
CA GLY A 381 4.25 -14.18 -30.20
C GLY A 381 3.99 -12.67 -30.05
N PHE A 382 4.26 -12.10 -28.87
CA PHE A 382 4.14 -10.66 -28.62
C PHE A 382 5.17 -9.89 -29.47
N THR A 383 4.73 -8.81 -30.10
CA THR A 383 5.61 -7.85 -30.79
C THR A 383 5.84 -6.60 -29.93
N PRO A 384 6.81 -5.71 -30.25
CA PRO A 384 6.97 -4.43 -29.55
C PRO A 384 5.69 -3.60 -29.50
N LEU A 385 4.85 -3.66 -30.55
CA LEU A 385 3.55 -2.99 -30.59
C LEU A 385 2.58 -3.53 -29.53
N HIS A 386 2.47 -4.85 -29.38
CA HIS A 386 1.65 -5.46 -28.32
C HIS A 386 2.09 -5.02 -26.92
N ILE A 387 3.39 -4.90 -26.69
CA ILE A 387 3.95 -4.47 -25.40
C ILE A 387 3.69 -2.97 -25.16
N ALA A 388 3.89 -2.12 -26.18
CA ALA A 388 3.56 -0.70 -26.12
C ALA A 388 2.08 -0.47 -25.81
N CYS A 389 1.18 -1.24 -26.45
CA CYS A 389 -0.24 -1.25 -26.16
C CYS A 389 -0.53 -1.71 -24.72
N LYS A 390 0.01 -2.85 -24.27
CA LYS A 390 -0.18 -3.37 -22.90
C LYS A 390 0.21 -2.38 -21.81
N LYS A 391 1.28 -1.61 -22.02
CA LYS A 391 1.86 -0.68 -21.03
C LYS A 391 1.45 0.79 -21.24
N ASN A 392 0.42 1.06 -22.05
CA ASN A 392 -0.10 2.39 -22.36
C ASN A 392 0.96 3.40 -22.87
N ARG A 393 1.81 2.95 -23.80
CA ARG A 393 2.94 3.74 -24.33
C ARG A 393 2.58 4.45 -25.63
N VAL A 394 1.55 5.31 -25.59
CA VAL A 394 0.97 6.04 -26.75
C VAL A 394 2.04 6.48 -27.78
N LYS A 395 2.99 7.33 -27.38
CA LYS A 395 4.05 7.85 -28.28
C LYS A 395 4.94 6.79 -28.92
N VAL A 396 5.14 5.64 -28.25
CA VAL A 396 5.93 4.53 -28.78
C VAL A 396 5.08 3.64 -29.68
N MET A 397 3.79 3.44 -29.36
CA MET A 397 2.83 2.80 -30.25
C MET A 397 2.71 3.56 -31.58
N GLU A 398 2.50 4.88 -31.55
CA GLU A 398 2.43 5.73 -32.75
C GLU A 398 3.72 5.64 -33.59
N LEU A 399 4.88 5.64 -32.93
CA LEU A 399 6.18 5.52 -33.57
C LEU A 399 6.39 4.15 -34.22
N LEU A 400 6.03 3.06 -33.53
CA LEU A 400 6.14 1.70 -34.05
C LEU A 400 5.25 1.52 -35.29
N VAL A 401 4.01 2.02 -35.26
CA VAL A 401 3.11 2.01 -36.42
C VAL A 401 3.70 2.79 -37.59
N LYS A 402 4.23 4.00 -37.33
CA LYS A 402 4.89 4.82 -38.36
C LYS A 402 6.07 4.13 -39.05
N TYR A 403 6.78 3.22 -38.37
CA TYR A 403 7.89 2.45 -38.92
C TYR A 403 7.47 1.05 -39.42
N GLY A 404 6.16 0.77 -39.54
CA GLY A 404 5.65 -0.46 -40.17
C GLY A 404 5.33 -1.60 -39.22
N ALA A 405 5.08 -1.34 -37.93
CA ALA A 405 4.50 -2.35 -37.03
C ALA A 405 3.09 -2.74 -37.50
N SER A 406 2.83 -4.04 -37.66
CA SER A 406 1.56 -4.57 -38.13
C SER A 406 0.48 -4.43 -37.06
N ILE A 407 -0.49 -3.55 -37.34
CA ILE A 407 -1.67 -3.23 -36.52
C ILE A 407 -2.48 -4.47 -36.11
N GLN A 408 -2.48 -5.51 -36.95
CA GLN A 408 -3.24 -6.75 -36.73
C GLN A 408 -2.33 -8.00 -36.60
N ALA A 409 -1.05 -7.83 -36.23
CA ALA A 409 -0.23 -8.96 -35.80
C ALA A 409 -0.89 -9.70 -34.62
N VAL A 410 -0.67 -11.01 -34.50
CA VAL A 410 -1.25 -11.85 -33.42
C VAL A 410 -0.21 -12.54 -32.55
N THR A 411 -0.47 -12.65 -31.26
CA THR A 411 0.23 -13.55 -30.33
C THR A 411 -0.05 -15.03 -30.63
N GLU A 412 0.64 -15.97 -29.97
CA GLU A 412 0.29 -17.41 -30.06
C GLU A 412 -1.13 -17.72 -29.55
N SER A 413 -1.70 -16.82 -28.73
CA SER A 413 -3.09 -16.85 -28.26
C SER A 413 -4.08 -16.12 -29.17
N GLY A 414 -3.67 -15.69 -30.36
CA GLY A 414 -4.52 -14.97 -31.32
C GLY A 414 -4.89 -13.55 -30.92
N LEU A 415 -4.26 -12.98 -29.88
CA LEU A 415 -4.54 -11.61 -29.45
C LEU A 415 -3.82 -10.63 -30.37
N THR A 416 -4.56 -9.62 -30.86
CA THR A 416 -3.99 -8.47 -31.58
C THR A 416 -3.69 -7.31 -30.62
N PRO A 417 -2.96 -6.25 -31.04
CA PRO A 417 -2.74 -5.05 -30.24
C PRO A 417 -4.03 -4.41 -29.71
N ILE A 418 -5.14 -4.46 -30.47
CA ILE A 418 -6.43 -3.90 -30.04
C ILE A 418 -7.10 -4.77 -28.96
N HIS A 419 -7.00 -6.10 -29.01
CA HIS A 419 -7.44 -6.96 -27.89
C HIS A 419 -6.69 -6.62 -26.60
N VAL A 420 -5.37 -6.47 -26.69
CA VAL A 420 -4.51 -6.18 -25.53
C VAL A 420 -4.77 -4.77 -24.97
N ALA A 421 -4.97 -3.77 -25.83
CA ALA A 421 -5.34 -2.42 -25.40
C ALA A 421 -6.76 -2.38 -24.79
N ALA A 422 -7.71 -3.11 -25.39
CA ALA A 422 -9.11 -3.10 -24.98
C ALA A 422 -9.34 -3.80 -23.63
N PHE A 423 -8.70 -4.95 -23.41
CA PHE A 423 -8.72 -5.66 -22.13
C PHE A 423 -8.06 -4.85 -21.00
N MET A 424 -7.04 -4.05 -21.32
CA MET A 424 -6.29 -3.25 -20.34
C MET A 424 -6.87 -1.84 -20.12
N GLY A 425 -8.01 -1.49 -20.73
CA GLY A 425 -8.67 -0.20 -20.55
C GLY A 425 -8.04 0.99 -21.26
N HIS A 426 -7.07 0.77 -22.17
CA HIS A 426 -6.26 1.85 -22.75
C HIS A 426 -6.97 2.56 -23.91
N LEU A 427 -8.07 3.24 -23.62
CA LEU A 427 -8.97 3.93 -24.56
C LEU A 427 -8.23 4.73 -25.66
N ASN A 428 -7.23 5.54 -25.29
CA ASN A 428 -6.46 6.34 -26.26
C ASN A 428 -5.72 5.47 -27.28
N ILE A 429 -5.23 4.29 -26.88
CA ILE A 429 -4.57 3.34 -27.78
C ILE A 429 -5.60 2.58 -28.61
N VAL A 430 -6.76 2.24 -28.05
CA VAL A 430 -7.87 1.65 -28.82
C VAL A 430 -8.32 2.61 -29.94
N LEU A 431 -8.51 3.89 -29.62
CA LEU A 431 -8.83 4.94 -30.61
C LEU A 431 -7.75 5.06 -31.69
N LEU A 432 -6.47 5.13 -31.32
CA LEU A 432 -5.37 5.24 -32.28
C LEU A 432 -5.24 3.97 -33.15
N LEU A 433 -5.48 2.78 -32.60
CA LEU A 433 -5.48 1.53 -33.38
C LEU A 433 -6.62 1.52 -34.41
N LEU A 434 -7.84 1.89 -34.01
CA LEU A 434 -9.00 2.01 -34.91
C LEU A 434 -8.72 3.03 -36.03
N GLN A 435 -8.18 4.20 -35.68
CA GLN A 435 -7.78 5.25 -36.64
C GLN A 435 -6.68 4.80 -37.62
N ASN A 436 -5.85 3.82 -37.23
CA ASN A 436 -4.82 3.20 -38.08
C ASN A 436 -5.29 1.87 -38.70
N GLY A 437 -6.60 1.61 -38.78
CA GLY A 437 -7.16 0.46 -39.52
C GLY A 437 -7.16 -0.87 -38.76
N ALA A 438 -7.15 -0.85 -37.43
CA ALA A 438 -7.43 -2.06 -36.65
C ALA A 438 -8.91 -2.45 -36.78
N SER A 439 -9.19 -3.65 -37.26
CA SER A 439 -10.54 -4.22 -37.11
C SER A 439 -10.80 -4.57 -35.64
N PRO A 440 -11.95 -4.16 -35.06
CA PRO A 440 -12.34 -4.55 -33.70
C PRO A 440 -12.82 -6.01 -33.62
N ASP A 441 -13.21 -6.59 -34.75
CA ASP A 441 -13.90 -7.88 -34.86
C ASP A 441 -12.98 -9.05 -35.24
N VAL A 442 -11.66 -8.85 -35.23
CA VAL A 442 -10.71 -9.98 -35.26
C VAL A 442 -10.95 -10.84 -34.01
N CYS A 443 -10.98 -12.16 -34.16
CA CYS A 443 -11.16 -13.09 -33.05
C CYS A 443 -9.82 -13.66 -32.55
N ASN A 444 -9.71 -13.90 -31.24
CA ASN A 444 -8.64 -14.70 -30.65
C ASN A 444 -8.93 -16.23 -30.75
N ILE A 445 -8.05 -17.10 -30.23
CA ILE A 445 -8.24 -18.57 -30.32
C ILE A 445 -9.51 -19.11 -29.61
N ARG A 446 -10.15 -18.31 -28.75
CA ARG A 446 -11.45 -18.60 -28.10
C ARG A 446 -12.65 -18.03 -28.85
N GLY A 447 -12.45 -17.42 -30.03
CA GLY A 447 -13.49 -16.72 -30.79
C GLY A 447 -13.81 -15.32 -30.26
N GLU A 448 -13.25 -14.91 -29.12
CA GLU A 448 -13.55 -13.59 -28.53
C GLU A 448 -12.93 -12.48 -29.37
N THR A 449 -13.71 -11.43 -29.63
CA THR A 449 -13.25 -10.17 -30.25
C THR A 449 -12.74 -9.18 -29.20
N ALA A 450 -12.24 -8.01 -29.63
CA ALA A 450 -11.85 -6.93 -28.71
C ALA A 450 -13.04 -6.48 -27.82
N LEU A 451 -14.27 -6.51 -28.33
CA LEU A 451 -15.48 -6.16 -27.59
C LEU A 451 -15.73 -7.14 -26.42
N HIS A 452 -15.68 -8.45 -26.70
CA HIS A 452 -15.77 -9.50 -25.68
C HIS A 452 -14.73 -9.33 -24.58
N MET A 453 -13.49 -8.99 -24.94
CA MET A 453 -12.40 -8.81 -23.96
C MET A 453 -12.55 -7.52 -23.15
N SER A 454 -13.06 -6.43 -23.74
CA SER A 454 -13.37 -5.20 -23.00
C SER A 454 -14.55 -5.38 -22.03
N ALA A 455 -15.58 -6.13 -22.40
CA ALA A 455 -16.66 -6.54 -21.50
C ALA A 455 -16.08 -7.43 -20.37
N ARG A 456 -15.35 -8.50 -20.69
CA ARG A 456 -14.71 -9.38 -19.69
C ARG A 456 -13.87 -8.63 -18.65
N ALA A 457 -13.26 -7.50 -19.02
CA ALA A 457 -12.43 -6.67 -18.15
C ALA A 457 -13.12 -5.44 -17.56
N GLY A 458 -14.45 -5.27 -17.72
CA GLY A 458 -15.21 -4.15 -17.12
C GLY A 458 -14.97 -2.78 -17.78
N GLN A 459 -14.41 -2.74 -18.98
CA GLN A 459 -13.86 -1.51 -19.58
C GLN A 459 -14.93 -0.68 -20.31
N MET A 460 -15.86 -0.10 -19.55
CA MET A 460 -17.00 0.73 -20.00
C MET A 460 -16.70 1.64 -21.21
N GLU A 461 -15.73 2.56 -21.09
CA GLU A 461 -15.46 3.52 -22.16
C GLU A 461 -14.76 2.90 -23.38
N VAL A 462 -14.10 1.76 -23.21
CA VAL A 462 -13.59 0.96 -24.33
C VAL A 462 -14.74 0.26 -25.05
N VAL A 463 -15.69 -0.34 -24.33
CA VAL A 463 -16.92 -0.91 -24.91
C VAL A 463 -17.65 0.16 -25.72
N ARG A 464 -17.86 1.35 -25.13
CA ARG A 464 -18.48 2.50 -25.81
C ARG A 464 -17.71 2.94 -27.06
N CYS A 465 -16.38 2.95 -26.99
CA CYS A 465 -15.51 3.28 -28.13
C CYS A 465 -15.65 2.26 -29.27
N LEU A 466 -15.56 0.96 -28.97
CA LEU A 466 -15.64 -0.11 -29.95
C LEU A 466 -17.00 -0.12 -30.66
N LEU A 467 -18.10 -0.03 -29.90
CA LEU A 467 -19.46 0.03 -30.44
C LEU A 467 -19.66 1.25 -31.37
N ARG A 468 -19.14 2.43 -30.98
CA ARG A 468 -19.18 3.65 -31.81
C ARG A 468 -18.31 3.59 -33.06
N ASN A 469 -17.34 2.67 -33.12
CA ASN A 469 -16.48 2.44 -34.29
C ASN A 469 -16.86 1.15 -35.05
N GLY A 470 -18.12 0.71 -34.92
CA GLY A 470 -18.70 -0.35 -35.76
C GLY A 470 -18.36 -1.78 -35.34
N ALA A 471 -17.84 -2.01 -34.14
CA ALA A 471 -17.64 -3.36 -33.62
C ALA A 471 -18.98 -4.13 -33.55
N ARG A 472 -18.98 -5.40 -33.96
CA ARG A 472 -20.17 -6.24 -33.98
C ARG A 472 -20.65 -6.55 -32.55
N VAL A 473 -21.79 -5.97 -32.21
CA VAL A 473 -22.41 -6.05 -30.87
C VAL A 473 -22.63 -7.50 -30.46
N ASP A 474 -23.33 -8.28 -31.29
CA ASP A 474 -23.47 -9.73 -31.17
C ASP A 474 -22.51 -10.46 -32.12
N ALA A 475 -21.22 -10.15 -32.01
CA ALA A 475 -20.19 -11.12 -32.37
C ALA A 475 -20.29 -12.34 -31.43
N THR A 476 -20.00 -13.55 -31.93
CA THR A 476 -20.02 -14.78 -31.12
C THR A 476 -18.61 -15.33 -30.89
N ALA A 477 -18.30 -15.68 -29.64
CA ALA A 477 -17.15 -16.49 -29.27
C ALA A 477 -17.49 -17.99 -29.34
N ARG A 478 -16.59 -18.86 -28.83
CA ARG A 478 -16.92 -20.27 -28.56
C ARG A 478 -18.20 -20.38 -27.70
N GLU A 479 -18.93 -21.48 -27.89
CA GLU A 479 -20.26 -21.71 -27.30
C GLU A 479 -21.35 -20.70 -27.72
N ASP A 480 -21.12 -19.96 -28.81
CA ASP A 480 -21.99 -18.88 -29.30
C ASP A 480 -22.27 -17.79 -28.25
N GLN A 481 -21.37 -17.65 -27.26
CA GLN A 481 -21.45 -16.58 -26.25
C GLN A 481 -21.15 -15.22 -26.89
N THR A 482 -22.09 -14.28 -26.79
CA THR A 482 -21.90 -12.86 -27.19
C THR A 482 -21.26 -12.04 -26.05
N PRO A 483 -20.79 -10.79 -26.27
CA PRO A 483 -20.32 -9.90 -25.21
C PRO A 483 -21.35 -9.69 -24.09
N LEU A 484 -22.64 -9.70 -24.43
CA LEU A 484 -23.75 -9.57 -23.48
C LEU A 484 -23.78 -10.75 -22.50
N HIS A 485 -23.59 -11.99 -22.98
CA HIS A 485 -23.48 -13.17 -22.12
C HIS A 485 -22.30 -13.09 -21.13
N ILE A 486 -21.17 -12.51 -21.55
CA ILE A 486 -20.00 -12.31 -20.68
C ILE A 486 -20.28 -11.24 -19.63
N ALA A 487 -20.80 -10.08 -20.04
CA ALA A 487 -21.16 -8.98 -19.14
C ALA A 487 -22.21 -9.42 -18.10
N SER A 488 -23.19 -10.24 -18.52
CA SER A 488 -24.21 -10.77 -17.62
C SER A 488 -23.71 -11.84 -16.66
N ARG A 489 -22.70 -12.64 -17.02
CA ARG A 489 -22.02 -13.56 -16.09
C ARG A 489 -21.30 -12.79 -14.98
N LEU A 490 -20.66 -11.69 -15.34
CA LEU A 490 -19.84 -10.86 -14.46
C LEU A 490 -20.63 -9.78 -13.70
N GLY A 491 -21.96 -9.70 -13.87
CA GLY A 491 -22.82 -8.75 -13.16
C GLY A 491 -22.72 -7.29 -13.59
N GLN A 492 -22.10 -7.02 -14.74
CA GLN A 492 -21.74 -5.67 -15.20
C GLN A 492 -22.95 -4.91 -15.79
N SER A 493 -23.91 -4.57 -14.93
CA SER A 493 -25.20 -3.97 -15.31
C SER A 493 -25.07 -2.77 -16.25
N GLU A 494 -24.08 -1.88 -16.06
CA GLU A 494 -23.87 -0.72 -16.94
C GLU A 494 -23.40 -1.11 -18.36
N ILE A 495 -22.54 -2.14 -18.47
CA ILE A 495 -22.07 -2.65 -19.78
C ILE A 495 -23.20 -3.41 -20.47
N VAL A 496 -24.02 -4.14 -19.71
CA VAL A 496 -25.26 -4.78 -20.18
C VAL A 496 -26.21 -3.70 -20.73
N GLN A 497 -26.48 -2.61 -19.98
CA GLN A 497 -27.27 -1.47 -20.47
C GLN A 497 -26.70 -0.87 -21.76
N LEU A 498 -25.39 -0.66 -21.84
CA LEU A 498 -24.74 -0.05 -23.01
C LEU A 498 -24.80 -0.96 -24.26
N LEU A 499 -24.66 -2.27 -24.10
CA LEU A 499 -24.80 -3.23 -25.20
C LEU A 499 -26.25 -3.25 -25.71
N LEU A 500 -27.24 -3.27 -24.82
CA LEU A 500 -28.67 -3.23 -25.16
C LEU A 500 -29.05 -1.90 -25.84
N GLN A 501 -28.52 -0.77 -25.38
CA GLN A 501 -28.66 0.55 -26.06
C GLN A 501 -28.08 0.57 -27.48
N HIS A 502 -27.12 -0.31 -27.78
CA HIS A 502 -26.54 -0.51 -29.10
C HIS A 502 -27.20 -1.67 -29.87
N MET A 503 -28.41 -2.08 -29.50
CA MET A 503 -29.20 -3.14 -30.16
C MET A 503 -28.60 -4.55 -30.04
N ALA A 504 -27.93 -4.87 -28.93
CA ALA A 504 -27.64 -6.26 -28.58
C ALA A 504 -28.94 -7.05 -28.35
N ASP A 505 -29.03 -8.28 -28.87
CA ASP A 505 -30.19 -9.16 -28.66
C ASP A 505 -30.24 -9.67 -27.20
N PRO A 506 -31.25 -9.28 -26.39
CA PRO A 506 -31.35 -9.70 -24.99
C PRO A 506 -31.62 -11.20 -24.82
N ASP A 507 -32.13 -11.85 -25.86
CA ASP A 507 -32.53 -13.26 -25.91
C ASP A 507 -31.61 -14.11 -26.81
N ALA A 508 -30.49 -13.54 -27.27
CA ALA A 508 -29.41 -14.27 -27.93
C ALA A 508 -29.07 -15.52 -27.13
N SER A 509 -28.79 -16.65 -27.79
CA SER A 509 -28.60 -17.93 -27.09
C SER A 509 -27.31 -18.65 -27.45
N THR A 510 -26.63 -19.13 -26.41
CA THR A 510 -25.46 -20.02 -26.51
C THR A 510 -25.78 -21.37 -27.16
N THR A 511 -24.75 -22.15 -27.50
CA THR A 511 -24.87 -23.55 -27.93
C THR A 511 -25.72 -24.43 -26.99
N ASN A 512 -25.84 -24.07 -25.71
CA ASN A 512 -26.63 -24.81 -24.72
C ASN A 512 -28.06 -24.24 -24.51
N GLY A 513 -28.42 -23.18 -25.23
CA GLY A 513 -29.70 -22.49 -25.11
C GLY A 513 -29.82 -21.57 -23.89
N TYR A 514 -28.72 -21.28 -23.19
CA TYR A 514 -28.70 -20.24 -22.18
C TYR A 514 -28.66 -18.89 -22.87
N THR A 515 -29.59 -17.99 -22.50
CA THR A 515 -29.58 -16.56 -22.85
C THR A 515 -28.86 -15.75 -21.75
N PRO A 516 -28.55 -14.45 -21.96
CA PRO A 516 -28.01 -13.58 -20.92
C PRO A 516 -28.82 -13.60 -19.62
N LEU A 517 -30.16 -13.69 -19.71
CA LEU A 517 -31.06 -13.77 -18.55
C LEU A 517 -30.93 -15.10 -17.79
N HIS A 518 -30.71 -16.22 -18.50
CA HIS A 518 -30.40 -17.50 -17.85
C HIS A 518 -29.05 -17.47 -17.12
N ILE A 519 -28.05 -16.77 -17.68
CA ILE A 519 -26.74 -16.61 -17.04
C ILE A 519 -26.86 -15.70 -15.80
N ALA A 520 -27.56 -14.57 -15.90
CA ALA A 520 -27.82 -13.70 -14.75
C ALA A 520 -28.57 -14.43 -13.62
N ALA A 521 -29.50 -15.32 -13.95
CA ALA A 521 -30.22 -16.17 -13.00
C ALA A 521 -29.41 -17.34 -12.42
N ARG A 522 -28.30 -17.75 -13.06
CA ARG A 522 -27.34 -18.73 -12.53
C ARG A 522 -26.38 -18.09 -11.54
N GLU A 523 -25.85 -16.92 -11.89
CA GLU A 523 -24.81 -16.22 -11.11
C GLU A 523 -25.40 -15.21 -10.08
N GLY A 524 -26.72 -15.23 -9.85
CA GLY A 524 -27.40 -14.40 -8.85
C GLY A 524 -27.48 -12.89 -9.14
N GLN A 525 -27.30 -12.47 -10.38
CA GLN A 525 -27.02 -11.07 -10.76
C GLN A 525 -28.28 -10.20 -10.83
N ILE A 526 -28.78 -9.76 -9.67
CA ILE A 526 -30.05 -9.02 -9.49
C ILE A 526 -30.17 -7.80 -10.44
N HIS A 527 -29.23 -6.85 -10.37
CA HIS A 527 -29.29 -5.61 -11.16
C HIS A 527 -29.23 -5.88 -12.68
N THR A 528 -28.45 -6.87 -13.08
CA THR A 528 -28.37 -7.29 -14.49
C THR A 528 -29.68 -7.94 -14.96
N THR A 529 -30.28 -8.77 -14.10
CA THR A 529 -31.58 -9.39 -14.36
C THR A 529 -32.66 -8.32 -14.55
N ALA A 530 -32.66 -7.26 -13.72
CA ALA A 530 -33.59 -6.13 -13.86
C ALA A 530 -33.43 -5.42 -15.21
N VAL A 531 -32.20 -5.05 -15.57
CA VAL A 531 -31.86 -4.41 -16.85
C VAL A 531 -32.29 -5.26 -18.05
N LEU A 532 -32.04 -6.57 -18.04
CA LEU A 532 -32.45 -7.47 -19.12
C LEU A 532 -33.97 -7.55 -19.26
N LEU A 533 -34.70 -7.71 -18.14
CA LEU A 533 -36.16 -7.74 -18.13
C LEU A 533 -36.80 -6.40 -18.51
N GLU A 534 -36.11 -5.28 -18.28
CA GLU A 534 -36.53 -3.94 -18.70
C GLU A 534 -36.25 -3.66 -20.18
N ALA A 535 -35.21 -4.26 -20.74
CA ALA A 535 -34.93 -4.28 -22.18
C ALA A 535 -35.75 -5.34 -22.95
N GLY A 536 -36.62 -6.09 -22.28
CA GLY A 536 -37.56 -7.02 -22.91
C GLY A 536 -37.11 -8.47 -23.03
N ALA A 537 -36.05 -8.90 -22.33
CA ALA A 537 -35.60 -10.30 -22.31
C ALA A 537 -36.73 -11.25 -21.85
N SER A 538 -36.92 -12.35 -22.59
CA SER A 538 -38.00 -13.30 -22.34
C SER A 538 -37.72 -14.20 -21.14
N HIS A 539 -38.58 -14.08 -20.12
CA HIS A 539 -38.52 -14.89 -18.90
C HIS A 539 -39.02 -16.34 -19.07
N SER A 540 -39.51 -16.73 -20.27
CA SER A 540 -40.05 -18.08 -20.57
C SER A 540 -39.31 -18.83 -21.67
N LEU A 541 -38.26 -18.26 -22.27
CA LEU A 541 -37.36 -19.03 -23.14
C LEU A 541 -36.71 -20.18 -22.36
N THR A 542 -36.38 -21.28 -23.05
CA THR A 542 -35.83 -22.49 -22.43
C THR A 542 -34.49 -22.93 -23.02
N THR A 543 -33.59 -23.32 -22.13
CA THR A 543 -32.33 -24.03 -22.47
C THR A 543 -32.57 -25.36 -23.20
N LYS A 544 -31.50 -25.97 -23.73
CA LYS A 544 -31.58 -27.33 -24.32
C LYS A 544 -32.14 -28.39 -23.35
N LYS A 545 -31.90 -28.26 -22.04
CA LYS A 545 -32.50 -29.12 -20.98
C LYS A 545 -33.98 -28.82 -20.71
N GLY A 546 -34.51 -27.69 -21.21
CA GLY A 546 -35.90 -27.27 -21.02
C GLY A 546 -36.12 -26.36 -19.80
N PHE A 547 -35.07 -25.88 -19.15
CA PHE A 547 -35.15 -24.95 -18.02
C PHE A 547 -35.27 -23.50 -18.51
N THR A 548 -36.19 -22.74 -17.93
CA THR A 548 -36.33 -21.28 -18.05
C THR A 548 -35.41 -20.55 -17.05
N PRO A 549 -35.25 -19.21 -17.10
CA PRO A 549 -34.48 -18.47 -16.09
C PRO A 549 -34.97 -18.71 -14.65
N LEU A 550 -36.27 -18.92 -14.44
CA LEU A 550 -36.83 -19.22 -13.12
C LEU A 550 -36.45 -20.63 -12.63
N HIS A 551 -36.38 -21.62 -13.52
CA HIS A 551 -35.81 -22.94 -13.18
C HIS A 551 -34.33 -22.84 -12.80
N VAL A 552 -33.56 -21.99 -13.50
CA VAL A 552 -32.14 -21.77 -13.20
C VAL A 552 -31.98 -21.08 -11.84
N ALA A 553 -32.74 -20.03 -11.55
CA ALA A 553 -32.76 -19.40 -10.23
C ALA A 553 -33.15 -20.38 -9.10
N ALA A 554 -34.09 -21.29 -9.37
CA ALA A 554 -34.49 -22.39 -8.47
C ALA A 554 -33.44 -23.51 -8.33
N LYS A 555 -32.50 -23.67 -9.28
CA LYS A 555 -31.36 -24.58 -9.19
C LYS A 555 -30.21 -23.98 -8.35
N TYR A 556 -29.91 -22.70 -8.56
CA TYR A 556 -28.76 -22.01 -7.95
C TYR A 556 -29.13 -21.14 -6.74
N GLY A 557 -30.29 -21.35 -6.11
CA GLY A 557 -30.70 -20.66 -4.88
C GLY A 557 -30.85 -19.15 -4.98
N SER A 558 -30.97 -18.60 -6.19
CA SER A 558 -30.90 -17.15 -6.46
C SER A 558 -32.21 -16.42 -6.11
N LEU A 559 -32.50 -16.30 -4.82
CA LEU A 559 -33.78 -15.85 -4.26
C LEU A 559 -34.26 -14.50 -4.82
N GLU A 560 -33.41 -13.47 -4.82
CA GLU A 560 -33.82 -12.14 -5.28
C GLU A 560 -34.06 -12.08 -6.79
N VAL A 561 -33.33 -12.90 -7.58
CA VAL A 561 -33.60 -13.07 -9.01
C VAL A 561 -34.92 -13.81 -9.23
N ALA A 562 -35.21 -14.85 -8.46
CA ALA A 562 -36.51 -15.53 -8.50
C ALA A 562 -37.67 -14.59 -8.13
N LYS A 563 -37.52 -13.74 -7.09
CA LYS A 563 -38.51 -12.70 -6.74
C LYS A 563 -38.77 -11.77 -7.92
N LEU A 564 -37.72 -11.27 -8.55
CA LEU A 564 -37.79 -10.32 -9.66
C LEU A 564 -38.43 -10.93 -10.92
N LEU A 565 -38.08 -12.18 -11.26
CA LEU A 565 -38.72 -12.93 -12.35
C LEU A 565 -40.23 -13.13 -12.11
N LEU A 566 -40.62 -13.52 -10.88
CA LEU A 566 -42.02 -13.69 -10.50
C LEU A 566 -42.78 -12.35 -10.50
N GLN A 567 -42.16 -11.24 -10.06
CA GLN A 567 -42.72 -9.89 -10.19
C GLN A 567 -42.96 -9.48 -11.65
N ARG A 568 -42.07 -9.88 -12.56
CA ARG A 568 -42.19 -9.65 -14.01
C ARG A 568 -43.04 -10.70 -14.74
N ARG A 569 -43.87 -11.47 -14.01
CA ARG A 569 -44.85 -12.45 -14.51
C ARG A 569 -44.28 -13.74 -15.14
N ALA A 570 -43.06 -14.16 -14.77
CA ALA A 570 -42.66 -15.54 -14.99
C ALA A 570 -43.62 -16.49 -14.25
N LEU A 571 -44.16 -17.51 -14.93
CA LEU A 571 -45.14 -18.40 -14.32
C LEU A 571 -44.43 -19.39 -13.39
N PRO A 572 -44.90 -19.59 -12.14
CA PRO A 572 -44.21 -20.42 -11.15
C PRO A 572 -44.22 -21.92 -11.48
N ASP A 573 -45.14 -22.36 -12.34
CA ASP A 573 -45.36 -23.75 -12.75
C ASP A 573 -45.09 -24.00 -14.25
N GLU A 574 -44.26 -23.20 -14.93
CA GLU A 574 -43.83 -23.57 -16.29
C GLU A 574 -43.13 -24.94 -16.24
N ALA A 575 -43.61 -25.89 -17.03
CA ALA A 575 -43.07 -27.24 -17.07
C ALA A 575 -41.96 -27.35 -18.12
N GLY A 576 -40.73 -27.60 -17.68
CA GLY A 576 -39.62 -27.93 -18.58
C GLY A 576 -39.84 -29.25 -19.33
N LYS A 577 -38.91 -29.60 -20.23
CA LYS A 577 -39.03 -30.77 -21.15
C LYS A 577 -39.40 -32.10 -20.49
N ASN A 578 -39.13 -32.27 -19.19
CA ASN A 578 -39.42 -33.49 -18.42
C ASN A 578 -40.61 -33.37 -17.45
N GLY A 579 -41.43 -32.32 -17.58
CA GLY A 579 -42.58 -32.04 -16.70
C GLY A 579 -42.21 -31.40 -15.36
N LEU A 580 -40.92 -31.20 -15.10
CA LEU A 580 -40.41 -30.55 -13.89
C LEU A 580 -40.74 -29.06 -13.94
N THR A 581 -41.29 -28.52 -12.85
CA THR A 581 -41.48 -27.07 -12.63
C THR A 581 -40.33 -26.49 -11.79
N PRO A 582 -40.17 -25.15 -11.70
CA PRO A 582 -39.23 -24.53 -10.77
C PRO A 582 -39.33 -25.05 -9.32
N LEU A 583 -40.53 -25.39 -8.83
CA LEU A 583 -40.72 -25.94 -7.49
C LEU A 583 -40.14 -27.36 -7.35
N HIS A 584 -40.23 -28.20 -8.39
CA HIS A 584 -39.53 -29.49 -8.42
C HIS A 584 -38.01 -29.33 -8.37
N VAL A 585 -37.48 -28.31 -9.05
CA VAL A 585 -36.04 -28.02 -9.09
C VAL A 585 -35.56 -27.48 -7.73
N ALA A 586 -36.29 -26.56 -7.10
CA ALA A 586 -35.97 -26.05 -5.78
C ALA A 586 -35.97 -27.17 -4.72
N ALA A 587 -36.96 -28.07 -4.77
CA ALA A 587 -37.03 -29.27 -3.92
C ALA A 587 -35.94 -30.31 -4.23
N HIS A 588 -35.32 -30.30 -5.41
CA HIS A 588 -34.23 -31.22 -5.73
C HIS A 588 -32.88 -30.77 -5.15
N TYR A 589 -32.60 -29.47 -5.19
CA TYR A 589 -31.32 -28.87 -4.77
C TYR A 589 -31.38 -28.22 -3.38
N ASP A 590 -32.42 -28.50 -2.57
CA ASP A 590 -32.65 -27.98 -1.22
C ASP A 590 -32.67 -26.44 -1.10
N ASN A 591 -33.14 -25.76 -2.15
CA ASN A 591 -33.27 -24.31 -2.18
C ASN A 591 -34.53 -23.83 -1.45
N GLN A 592 -34.60 -24.12 -0.14
CA GLN A 592 -35.74 -23.95 0.76
C GLN A 592 -36.41 -22.57 0.64
N GLN A 593 -35.62 -21.49 0.65
CA GLN A 593 -36.15 -20.12 0.53
C GLN A 593 -36.80 -19.84 -0.83
N VAL A 594 -36.29 -20.45 -1.91
CA VAL A 594 -36.87 -20.31 -3.26
C VAL A 594 -38.12 -21.20 -3.39
N ALA A 595 -38.15 -22.39 -2.79
CA ALA A 595 -39.34 -23.23 -2.72
C ALA A 595 -40.49 -22.53 -1.96
N LEU A 596 -40.19 -21.91 -0.81
CA LEU A 596 -41.13 -21.09 -0.04
C LEU A 596 -41.68 -19.93 -0.87
N LEU A 597 -40.81 -19.15 -1.52
CA LEU A 597 -41.19 -18.05 -2.40
C LEU A 597 -42.10 -18.51 -3.56
N LEU A 598 -41.76 -19.63 -4.20
CA LEU A 598 -42.56 -20.19 -5.30
C LEU A 598 -43.97 -20.53 -4.82
N LEU A 599 -44.10 -21.20 -3.66
CA LEU A 599 -45.40 -21.49 -3.03
C LEU A 599 -46.17 -20.21 -2.67
N GLU A 600 -45.51 -19.18 -2.14
CA GLU A 600 -46.11 -17.87 -1.86
C GLU A 600 -46.57 -17.11 -3.12
N LYS A 601 -45.97 -17.40 -4.28
CA LYS A 601 -46.37 -16.85 -5.59
C LYS A 601 -47.26 -17.80 -6.40
N GLY A 602 -47.81 -18.84 -5.76
CA GLY A 602 -48.84 -19.68 -6.35
C GLY A 602 -48.36 -20.89 -7.14
N ALA A 603 -47.11 -21.34 -6.95
CA ALA A 603 -46.67 -22.65 -7.44
C ALA A 603 -47.53 -23.76 -6.82
N SER A 604 -48.06 -24.66 -7.63
CA SER A 604 -48.91 -25.74 -7.18
C SER A 604 -48.08 -26.94 -6.70
N PRO A 605 -48.18 -27.34 -5.42
CA PRO A 605 -47.46 -28.50 -4.88
C PRO A 605 -48.01 -29.84 -5.41
N HIS A 606 -49.11 -29.84 -6.15
CA HIS A 606 -49.74 -31.01 -6.78
C HIS A 606 -49.24 -31.23 -8.23
N THR A 607 -48.44 -30.31 -8.80
CA THR A 607 -47.85 -30.50 -10.13
C THR A 607 -47.03 -31.79 -10.18
N THR A 608 -47.06 -32.50 -11.30
CA THR A 608 -46.33 -33.76 -11.47
C THR A 608 -45.40 -33.73 -12.68
N ALA A 609 -44.16 -34.17 -12.47
CA ALA A 609 -43.23 -34.47 -13.56
C ALA A 609 -43.69 -35.65 -14.41
N LYS A 610 -43.06 -35.90 -15.57
CA LYS A 610 -43.47 -36.97 -16.52
C LYS A 610 -43.49 -38.39 -15.95
N ASN A 611 -42.87 -38.63 -14.80
CA ASN A 611 -42.88 -39.90 -14.06
C ASN A 611 -43.93 -39.96 -12.92
N GLY A 612 -44.75 -38.92 -12.77
CA GLY A 612 -45.80 -38.79 -11.74
C GLY A 612 -45.31 -38.30 -10.38
N TYR A 613 -44.04 -37.92 -10.23
CA TYR A 613 -43.53 -37.36 -8.97
C TYR A 613 -43.99 -35.92 -8.80
N THR A 614 -44.49 -35.57 -7.61
CA THR A 614 -44.70 -34.18 -7.16
C THR A 614 -43.44 -33.64 -6.46
N PRO A 615 -43.33 -32.32 -6.19
CA PRO A 615 -42.24 -31.76 -5.39
C PRO A 615 -42.10 -32.42 -4.01
N LEU A 616 -43.22 -32.85 -3.40
CA LEU A 616 -43.23 -33.57 -2.12
C LEU A 616 -42.50 -34.91 -2.20
N HIS A 617 -42.62 -35.66 -3.31
CA HIS A 617 -41.87 -36.90 -3.51
C HIS A 617 -40.36 -36.67 -3.57
N ILE A 618 -39.93 -35.54 -4.15
CA ILE A 618 -38.51 -35.16 -4.26
C ILE A 618 -37.96 -34.73 -2.89
N ALA A 619 -38.63 -33.79 -2.23
CA ALA A 619 -38.22 -33.26 -0.93
C ALA A 619 -38.17 -34.34 0.16
N VAL A 620 -39.10 -35.29 0.14
CA VAL A 620 -39.08 -36.46 1.05
C VAL A 620 -37.90 -37.38 0.75
N ARG A 621 -37.64 -37.76 -0.52
CA ARG A 621 -36.47 -38.60 -0.87
C ARG A 621 -35.16 -37.95 -0.44
N LYS A 622 -35.01 -36.64 -0.66
CA LYS A 622 -33.80 -35.87 -0.30
C LYS A 622 -33.75 -35.49 1.20
N ASN A 623 -34.70 -35.95 2.03
CA ASN A 623 -34.79 -35.71 3.48
C ASN A 623 -34.78 -34.22 3.89
N GLN A 624 -35.64 -33.40 3.28
CA GLN A 624 -35.71 -31.95 3.52
C GLN A 624 -36.89 -31.59 4.43
N PRO A 625 -36.77 -31.65 5.77
CA PRO A 625 -37.92 -31.52 6.66
C PRO A 625 -38.64 -30.17 6.53
N GLN A 626 -37.90 -29.07 6.34
CA GLN A 626 -38.49 -27.73 6.21
C GLN A 626 -39.24 -27.56 4.87
N THR A 627 -38.67 -28.03 3.76
CA THR A 627 -39.35 -28.05 2.45
C THR A 627 -40.61 -28.93 2.49
N VAL A 628 -40.54 -30.10 3.13
CA VAL A 628 -41.68 -31.00 3.30
C VAL A 628 -42.77 -30.37 4.16
N MET A 629 -42.44 -29.80 5.33
CA MET A 629 -43.39 -29.06 6.15
C MET A 629 -44.06 -27.91 5.37
N ALA A 630 -43.29 -27.12 4.62
CA ALA A 630 -43.82 -26.02 3.81
C ALA A 630 -44.78 -26.49 2.71
N LEU A 631 -44.44 -27.59 2.02
CA LEU A 631 -45.31 -28.20 1.02
C LEU A 631 -46.63 -28.70 1.64
N LEU A 632 -46.55 -29.42 2.76
CA LEU A 632 -47.73 -29.96 3.46
C LEU A 632 -48.64 -28.84 4.00
N GLN A 633 -48.06 -27.79 4.61
CA GLN A 633 -48.80 -26.59 5.06
C GLN A 633 -49.45 -25.80 3.90
N ARG A 634 -48.97 -25.99 2.66
CA ARG A 634 -49.54 -25.41 1.44
C ARG A 634 -50.44 -26.37 0.67
N GLY A 635 -50.82 -27.51 1.27
CA GLY A 635 -51.83 -28.43 0.75
C GLY A 635 -51.29 -29.66 0.00
N ALA A 636 -49.97 -29.88 -0.05
CA ALA A 636 -49.41 -31.06 -0.72
C ALA A 636 -49.93 -32.38 -0.12
N GLU A 637 -50.48 -33.26 -0.95
CA GLU A 637 -51.11 -34.50 -0.49
C GLU A 637 -50.08 -35.60 -0.14
N PRO A 638 -50.02 -36.10 1.13
CA PRO A 638 -49.19 -37.24 1.50
C PRO A 638 -49.62 -38.57 0.86
N ALA A 639 -50.86 -38.62 0.36
CA ALA A 639 -51.44 -39.75 -0.36
C ALA A 639 -51.23 -39.70 -1.88
N SER A 640 -50.62 -38.64 -2.42
CA SER A 640 -50.32 -38.53 -3.85
C SER A 640 -49.46 -39.69 -4.35
N VAL A 641 -49.67 -40.14 -5.59
CA VAL A 641 -49.02 -41.32 -6.16
C VAL A 641 -48.35 -41.02 -7.51
N THR A 642 -47.14 -41.56 -7.66
CA THR A 642 -46.43 -41.64 -8.95
C THR A 642 -47.14 -42.57 -9.95
N LEU A 643 -46.66 -42.60 -11.20
CA LEU A 643 -47.15 -43.54 -12.22
C LEU A 643 -47.05 -45.04 -11.82
N GLN A 644 -46.32 -45.37 -10.75
CA GLN A 644 -46.19 -46.73 -10.23
C GLN A 644 -46.93 -46.98 -8.90
N GLY A 645 -47.70 -46.01 -8.40
CA GLY A 645 -48.40 -46.13 -7.11
C GLY A 645 -47.50 -45.92 -5.88
N VAL A 646 -46.24 -45.52 -6.08
CA VAL A 646 -45.34 -45.11 -4.99
C VAL A 646 -45.81 -43.76 -4.47
N THR A 647 -46.02 -43.63 -3.16
CA THR A 647 -46.33 -42.37 -2.44
C THR A 647 -45.09 -41.78 -1.78
N PRO A 648 -45.10 -40.54 -1.25
CA PRO A 648 -43.96 -40.00 -0.50
C PRO A 648 -43.58 -40.87 0.71
N LEU A 649 -44.55 -41.48 1.41
CA LEU A 649 -44.27 -42.36 2.56
C LEU A 649 -43.50 -43.62 2.16
N HIS A 650 -43.73 -44.18 0.98
CA HIS A 650 -42.92 -45.28 0.45
C HIS A 650 -41.46 -44.87 0.27
N LEU A 651 -41.20 -43.64 -0.18
CA LEU A 651 -39.85 -43.11 -0.35
C LEU A 651 -39.17 -42.83 1.00
N ALA A 652 -39.87 -42.21 1.96
CA ALA A 652 -39.35 -42.03 3.32
C ALA A 652 -38.93 -43.36 3.97
N ALA A 653 -39.74 -44.40 3.78
CA ALA A 653 -39.50 -45.74 4.29
C ALA A 653 -38.32 -46.45 3.61
N GLN A 654 -38.20 -46.36 2.28
CA GLN A 654 -37.14 -46.98 1.48
C GLN A 654 -35.76 -46.34 1.76
N GLU A 655 -35.70 -45.01 1.85
CA GLU A 655 -34.45 -44.29 2.11
C GLU A 655 -34.05 -44.34 3.61
N GLY A 656 -34.98 -44.70 4.50
CA GLY A 656 -34.76 -44.85 5.95
C GLY A 656 -34.97 -43.59 6.79
N HIS A 657 -35.65 -42.59 6.23
CA HIS A 657 -35.86 -41.28 6.85
C HIS A 657 -36.94 -41.36 7.95
N ALA A 658 -36.59 -41.93 9.10
CA ALA A 658 -37.53 -42.19 10.19
C ALA A 658 -38.32 -40.94 10.65
N HIS A 659 -37.67 -39.77 10.74
CA HIS A 659 -38.35 -38.52 11.10
C HIS A 659 -39.35 -38.04 10.03
N MET A 660 -39.02 -38.17 8.73
CA MET A 660 -39.97 -37.90 7.64
C MET A 660 -41.09 -38.94 7.58
N THR A 661 -40.80 -40.18 7.96
CA THR A 661 -41.79 -41.24 8.08
C THR A 661 -42.82 -40.85 9.14
N THR A 662 -42.39 -40.42 10.34
CA THR A 662 -43.28 -39.89 11.38
C THR A 662 -44.09 -38.69 10.89
N LEU A 663 -43.44 -37.65 10.34
CA LEU A 663 -44.13 -36.42 9.90
C LEU A 663 -45.22 -36.71 8.87
N LEU A 664 -44.97 -37.60 7.90
CA LEU A 664 -45.96 -37.96 6.89
C LEU A 664 -47.13 -38.75 7.49
N LEU A 665 -46.89 -39.62 8.46
CA LEU A 665 -47.93 -40.37 9.18
C LEU A 665 -48.81 -39.43 10.04
N GLU A 666 -48.19 -38.49 10.76
CA GLU A 666 -48.88 -37.44 11.53
C GLU A 666 -49.75 -36.54 10.64
N GLN A 667 -49.35 -36.32 9.38
CA GLN A 667 -50.11 -35.57 8.38
C GLN A 667 -51.07 -36.46 7.55
N GLY A 668 -51.32 -37.70 7.97
CA GLY A 668 -52.38 -38.56 7.42
C GLY A 668 -51.96 -39.49 6.26
N ALA A 669 -50.67 -39.72 6.03
CA ALA A 669 -50.22 -40.74 5.08
C ALA A 669 -50.60 -42.16 5.56
N ASN A 670 -51.15 -42.98 4.65
CA ASN A 670 -51.56 -44.34 4.99
C ASN A 670 -50.35 -45.30 5.03
N ALA A 671 -50.02 -45.80 6.24
CA ALA A 671 -48.97 -46.81 6.48
C ALA A 671 -49.16 -48.12 5.68
N ASN A 672 -50.38 -48.40 5.24
CA ASN A 672 -50.80 -49.56 4.46
C ASN A 672 -51.15 -49.23 3.00
N ALA A 673 -50.73 -48.06 2.49
CA ALA A 673 -50.78 -47.76 1.06
C ALA A 673 -50.00 -48.81 0.26
N THR A 674 -50.38 -49.06 -0.99
CA THR A 674 -49.70 -50.04 -1.87
C THR A 674 -49.33 -49.47 -3.23
N THR A 675 -48.13 -49.82 -3.68
CA THR A 675 -47.68 -49.67 -5.07
C THR A 675 -48.48 -50.54 -6.04
N LYS A 676 -48.35 -50.32 -7.36
CA LYS A 676 -49.01 -51.15 -8.38
C LYS A 676 -48.67 -52.65 -8.25
N SER A 677 -47.46 -53.00 -7.80
CA SER A 677 -47.01 -54.38 -7.51
C SER A 677 -47.50 -54.95 -6.18
N GLY A 678 -48.08 -54.13 -5.29
CA GLY A 678 -48.56 -54.56 -3.97
C GLY A 678 -47.49 -54.52 -2.87
N LEU A 679 -46.39 -53.76 -3.05
CA LEU A 679 -45.50 -53.42 -1.94
C LEU A 679 -46.09 -52.27 -1.11
N THR A 680 -45.92 -52.35 0.20
CA THR A 680 -46.22 -51.30 1.19
C THR A 680 -44.94 -50.53 1.56
N PRO A 681 -45.04 -49.39 2.28
CA PRO A 681 -43.85 -48.74 2.86
C PRO A 681 -43.04 -49.69 3.76
N LEU A 682 -43.70 -50.57 4.51
CA LEU A 682 -43.04 -51.55 5.38
C LEU A 682 -42.26 -52.61 4.59
N HIS A 683 -42.77 -53.06 3.44
CA HIS A 683 -42.02 -53.96 2.56
C HIS A 683 -40.75 -53.30 2.01
N LEU A 684 -40.79 -52.01 1.67
CA LEU A 684 -39.61 -51.27 1.20
C LEU A 684 -38.60 -51.01 2.32
N ALA A 685 -39.06 -50.64 3.53
CA ALA A 685 -38.18 -50.49 4.69
C ALA A 685 -37.49 -51.81 5.07
N ALA A 686 -38.20 -52.95 4.97
CA ALA A 686 -37.63 -54.27 5.21
C ALA A 686 -36.68 -54.74 4.09
N GLN A 687 -36.92 -54.36 2.83
CA GLN A 687 -36.05 -54.70 1.70
C GLN A 687 -34.68 -54.01 1.78
N GLU A 688 -34.64 -52.74 2.22
CA GLU A 688 -33.43 -51.91 2.27
C GLU A 688 -32.81 -51.80 3.69
N ASP A 689 -33.16 -52.73 4.60
CA ASP A 689 -32.69 -52.83 6.00
C ASP A 689 -32.84 -51.54 6.84
N ARG A 690 -33.99 -50.87 6.71
CA ARG A 690 -34.28 -49.57 7.34
C ARG A 690 -34.98 -49.69 8.69
N VAL A 691 -34.34 -50.38 9.64
CA VAL A 691 -34.87 -50.69 11.00
C VAL A 691 -35.63 -49.51 11.64
N ASN A 692 -35.02 -48.34 11.72
CA ASN A 692 -35.63 -47.16 12.37
C ASN A 692 -36.93 -46.68 11.69
N ALA A 693 -37.04 -46.80 10.37
CA ALA A 693 -38.26 -46.44 9.64
C ALA A 693 -39.32 -47.54 9.73
N ALA A 694 -38.91 -48.81 9.73
CA ALA A 694 -39.80 -49.95 9.97
C ALA A 694 -40.43 -49.89 11.38
N GLU A 695 -39.66 -49.56 12.42
CA GLU A 695 -40.17 -49.31 13.77
C GLU A 695 -41.25 -48.23 13.80
N VAL A 696 -41.03 -47.09 13.12
CA VAL A 696 -42.00 -45.99 13.05
C VAL A 696 -43.28 -46.44 12.33
N LEU A 697 -43.16 -47.17 11.23
CA LEU A 697 -44.32 -47.70 10.49
C LEU A 697 -45.16 -48.69 11.33
N VAL A 698 -44.51 -49.61 12.05
CA VAL A 698 -45.20 -50.57 12.93
C VAL A 698 -45.90 -49.86 14.09
N LYS A 699 -45.25 -48.85 14.70
CA LYS A 699 -45.86 -48.00 15.76
C LYS A 699 -47.10 -47.23 15.29
N HIS A 700 -47.24 -46.99 13.97
CA HIS A 700 -48.40 -46.33 13.35
C HIS A 700 -49.29 -47.30 12.55
N GLY A 701 -49.29 -48.60 12.88
CA GLY A 701 -50.29 -49.55 12.39
C GLY A 701 -50.03 -50.13 10.99
N ALA A 702 -48.78 -50.19 10.53
CA ALA A 702 -48.42 -50.97 9.34
C ALA A 702 -48.65 -52.48 9.55
N ASN A 703 -49.27 -53.14 8.57
CA ASN A 703 -49.66 -54.54 8.64
C ASN A 703 -48.48 -55.49 8.33
N LEU A 704 -48.13 -56.34 9.30
CA LEU A 704 -47.04 -57.31 9.28
C LEU A 704 -47.34 -58.60 8.47
N ASP A 705 -48.58 -58.81 8.04
CA ASP A 705 -49.04 -59.97 7.25
C ASP A 705 -49.62 -59.56 5.87
N HIS A 706 -49.37 -58.33 5.40
CA HIS A 706 -49.87 -57.87 4.09
C HIS A 706 -49.24 -58.65 2.92
N GLN A 707 -50.06 -59.18 2.02
CA GLN A 707 -49.58 -60.01 0.90
C GLN A 707 -49.44 -59.20 -0.40
N THR A 708 -48.29 -59.31 -1.06
CA THR A 708 -48.05 -58.69 -2.37
C THR A 708 -48.78 -59.45 -3.50
N LYS A 709 -48.89 -58.86 -4.69
CA LYS A 709 -49.55 -59.53 -5.84
C LYS A 709 -48.71 -60.66 -6.47
N VAL A 710 -47.42 -60.76 -6.13
CA VAL A 710 -46.54 -61.84 -6.59
C VAL A 710 -46.43 -62.88 -5.49
N ARG A 711 -46.60 -64.16 -5.83
CA ARG A 711 -46.83 -65.27 -4.88
C ARG A 711 -45.55 -65.79 -4.20
N THR A 712 -44.60 -64.90 -3.93
CA THR A 712 -43.33 -65.15 -3.21
C THR A 712 -43.43 -64.56 -1.80
N GLN A 713 -43.24 -65.39 -0.77
CA GLN A 713 -43.41 -65.00 0.64
C GLN A 713 -42.25 -64.14 1.16
N ILE A 714 -42.25 -62.84 0.86
CA ILE A 714 -41.50 -61.84 1.63
C ILE A 714 -42.42 -61.39 2.79
N SER A 715 -42.61 -62.27 3.78
CA SER A 715 -43.40 -61.95 4.97
C SER A 715 -42.60 -61.08 5.94
N SER A 716 -43.14 -59.92 6.33
CA SER A 716 -42.57 -58.98 7.32
C SER A 716 -42.54 -59.50 8.77
N ARG A 717 -42.77 -60.81 8.97
CA ARG A 717 -42.78 -61.54 10.26
C ARG A 717 -41.44 -61.56 11.01
N LEU A 718 -40.34 -61.14 10.39
CA LEU A 718 -39.06 -60.95 11.10
C LEU A 718 -39.09 -59.78 12.09
N ILE A 719 -40.08 -58.89 12.01
CA ILE A 719 -40.20 -57.70 12.88
C ILE A 719 -41.09 -57.97 14.11
N SER A 720 -41.85 -59.09 14.15
CA SER A 720 -42.86 -59.35 15.19
C SER A 720 -42.33 -60.08 16.44
N ARG A 721 -41.03 -59.96 16.74
CA ARG A 721 -40.41 -60.41 18.00
C ARG A 721 -39.46 -59.32 18.48
N ASP A 722 -39.52 -59.06 19.78
CA ASP A 722 -38.65 -58.16 20.55
C ASP A 722 -38.87 -56.64 20.29
N LEU A 723 -40.04 -56.17 20.73
CA LEU A 723 -40.29 -54.75 21.03
C LEU A 723 -40.25 -54.55 22.56
N VAL A 724 -39.50 -53.52 23.00
CA VAL A 724 -39.19 -53.07 24.39
C VAL A 724 -37.84 -53.60 24.96
N PRO A 725 -37.01 -52.74 25.60
CA PRO A 725 -35.52 -52.85 25.61
C PRO A 725 -34.92 -53.50 26.90
N PRO A 726 -33.56 -53.65 27.09
CA PRO A 726 -32.51 -52.70 26.69
C PRO A 726 -31.14 -53.19 26.14
N LEU A 727 -30.56 -52.29 25.33
CA LEU A 727 -29.12 -52.02 25.13
C LEU A 727 -28.21 -53.11 24.54
N VAL A 728 -27.88 -52.88 23.26
CA VAL A 728 -26.63 -53.22 22.55
C VAL A 728 -26.44 -54.69 22.10
N SER A 729 -26.08 -54.81 20.81
CA SER A 729 -25.59 -56.02 20.12
C SER A 729 -26.51 -57.25 20.05
N THR A 730 -27.27 -57.39 18.95
CA THR A 730 -27.41 -58.66 18.19
C THR A 730 -28.23 -58.47 16.90
N VAL A 731 -27.55 -58.38 15.74
CA VAL A 731 -28.19 -58.56 14.41
C VAL A 731 -27.40 -59.54 13.53
N SER A 732 -26.06 -59.61 13.68
CA SER A 732 -25.20 -60.52 12.91
C SER A 732 -25.53 -62.02 13.01
N ASN A 733 -26.24 -62.47 14.05
CA ASN A 733 -26.42 -63.91 14.33
C ASN A 733 -27.70 -64.52 13.75
N VAL A 734 -28.65 -63.73 13.22
CA VAL A 734 -29.92 -64.27 12.68
C VAL A 734 -29.80 -64.61 11.18
N LEU A 735 -29.04 -63.82 10.41
CA LEU A 735 -28.78 -64.06 8.98
C LEU A 735 -28.11 -65.42 8.71
N LEU A 736 -27.31 -65.94 9.65
CA LEU A 736 -26.54 -67.17 9.46
C LEU A 736 -27.41 -68.44 9.35
N ASN A 737 -28.57 -68.48 10.01
CA ASN A 737 -29.43 -69.67 10.07
C ASN A 737 -30.39 -69.82 8.88
N VAL A 738 -30.62 -68.76 8.09
CA VAL A 738 -31.47 -68.82 6.89
C VAL A 738 -30.65 -69.28 5.67
N LEU A 739 -29.36 -68.93 5.61
CA LEU A 739 -28.44 -69.29 4.52
C LEU A 739 -28.11 -70.78 4.40
N LEU A 740 -28.50 -71.63 5.36
CA LEU A 740 -28.03 -73.01 5.48
C LEU A 740 -29.03 -74.11 5.09
N ASN A 741 -30.32 -73.81 4.87
CA ASN A 741 -31.38 -74.85 4.84
C ASN A 741 -32.19 -74.98 3.53
N VAL A 742 -31.99 -74.15 2.49
CA VAL A 742 -32.73 -74.28 1.21
C VAL A 742 -31.84 -74.08 -0.03
N LEU A 743 -30.88 -74.98 -0.20
CA LEU A 743 -30.31 -75.40 -1.48
C LEU A 743 -30.10 -76.93 -1.39
N PRO A 744 -30.36 -77.74 -2.44
CA PRO A 744 -30.60 -77.35 -3.84
C PRO A 744 -31.93 -77.86 -4.43
N ASP A 745 -32.51 -77.12 -5.38
CA ASP A 745 -32.85 -77.65 -6.71
C ASP A 745 -33.21 -76.52 -7.70
N VAL A 746 -33.28 -76.81 -9.00
CA VAL A 746 -33.51 -75.85 -10.10
C VAL A 746 -32.41 -74.79 -10.25
N LEU A 747 -31.21 -75.26 -10.57
CA LEU A 747 -30.36 -74.56 -11.54
C LEU A 747 -31.02 -74.66 -12.93
N GLN A 748 -30.77 -73.70 -13.83
CA GLN A 748 -31.32 -73.60 -15.19
C GLN A 748 -32.83 -73.29 -15.34
N THR A 749 -33.21 -72.02 -15.22
CA THR A 749 -33.94 -71.32 -16.31
C THR A 749 -33.74 -69.81 -16.22
N VAL A 750 -33.44 -69.20 -17.37
CA VAL A 750 -33.63 -67.79 -17.77
C VAL A 750 -33.12 -66.68 -16.85
N THR A 751 -32.21 -65.88 -17.42
CA THR A 751 -31.80 -64.56 -16.95
C THR A 751 -32.94 -63.53 -17.01
N GLU A 752 -33.46 -63.08 -15.86
CA GLU A 752 -34.10 -61.76 -15.79
C GLU A 752 -34.07 -61.18 -14.37
N LYS A 753 -33.18 -60.22 -14.11
CA LYS A 753 -33.17 -59.45 -12.87
C LYS A 753 -34.36 -58.51 -12.85
N HIS A 754 -35.49 -58.98 -12.36
CA HIS A 754 -36.60 -58.15 -11.91
C HIS A 754 -36.22 -57.39 -10.62
N LYS A 755 -35.24 -56.47 -10.74
CA LYS A 755 -35.32 -55.18 -10.02
C LYS A 755 -36.74 -54.66 -10.26
N LEU A 756 -37.39 -54.11 -9.24
CA LEU A 756 -38.52 -53.23 -9.50
C LEU A 756 -37.99 -52.02 -10.25
N ASN A 757 -38.30 -51.94 -11.55
CA ASN A 757 -37.94 -50.83 -12.44
C ASN A 757 -38.74 -49.56 -12.09
N VAL A 758 -38.57 -49.06 -10.86
CA VAL A 758 -38.76 -47.65 -10.56
C VAL A 758 -37.76 -46.91 -11.43
N PRO A 759 -38.18 -45.97 -12.32
CA PRO A 759 -37.25 -45.44 -13.31
C PRO A 759 -36.10 -44.69 -12.62
N GLU A 760 -34.87 -45.08 -12.93
CA GLU A 760 -33.63 -44.38 -12.50
C GLU A 760 -33.53 -42.95 -13.12
N THR A 761 -34.54 -42.57 -13.91
CA THR A 761 -34.65 -41.42 -14.81
C THR A 761 -35.15 -40.11 -14.16
N MET A 762 -34.81 -39.82 -12.90
CA MET A 762 -34.99 -38.44 -12.37
C MET A 762 -33.75 -37.89 -11.67
N THR A 763 -33.08 -38.70 -10.86
CA THR A 763 -31.68 -38.43 -10.48
C THR A 763 -30.85 -38.34 -11.76
N GLU A 764 -30.89 -39.31 -12.68
CA GLU A 764 -30.20 -39.19 -13.98
C GLU A 764 -30.65 -38.02 -14.87
N VAL A 765 -31.76 -37.32 -14.56
CA VAL A 765 -32.24 -36.16 -15.35
C VAL A 765 -31.82 -34.82 -14.72
N LEU A 766 -31.71 -34.75 -13.40
CA LEU A 766 -31.33 -33.55 -12.64
C LEU A 766 -29.85 -33.57 -12.24
N ASP A 767 -29.32 -34.76 -11.99
CA ASP A 767 -27.91 -35.08 -11.76
C ASP A 767 -27.19 -35.50 -13.05
N VAL A 768 -27.71 -35.17 -14.26
CA VAL A 768 -26.80 -34.95 -15.42
C VAL A 768 -25.96 -33.74 -15.04
N SER A 769 -24.81 -34.01 -14.45
CA SER A 769 -23.85 -33.03 -13.98
C SER A 769 -23.60 -32.00 -15.07
N ASP A 770 -23.59 -30.71 -14.73
CA ASP A 770 -23.06 -29.68 -15.63
C ASP A 770 -21.51 -29.68 -15.57
N GLU A 771 -20.94 -30.88 -15.45
CA GLU A 771 -19.52 -31.24 -15.53
C GLU A 771 -19.11 -31.33 -17.00
N GLU A 772 -19.06 -30.18 -17.67
CA GLU A 772 -17.79 -29.75 -18.27
C GLU A 772 -17.85 -28.24 -18.61
N GLY A 773 -16.77 -27.46 -18.45
CA GLY A 773 -15.42 -27.88 -18.04
C GLY A 773 -14.85 -27.07 -16.89
N GLU A 774 -14.75 -27.68 -15.70
CA GLU A 774 -13.67 -27.34 -14.74
C GLU A 774 -13.29 -28.56 -13.87
N LYS A 775 -12.76 -29.61 -14.51
CA LYS A 775 -12.20 -30.77 -13.80
C LYS A 775 -10.99 -30.33 -12.96
N PRO A 776 -10.96 -30.58 -11.64
CA PRO A 776 -9.76 -30.34 -10.83
C PRO A 776 -8.68 -31.37 -11.21
N ILE A 777 -7.63 -30.90 -11.89
CA ILE A 777 -6.51 -31.76 -12.33
C ILE A 777 -5.63 -32.11 -11.12
N ASN A 778 -6.06 -33.13 -10.38
CA ASN A 778 -5.38 -33.61 -9.17
C ASN A 778 -4.20 -34.54 -9.53
N TYR A 779 -3.05 -33.96 -9.88
CA TYR A 779 -1.82 -34.72 -10.05
C TYR A 779 -1.31 -35.26 -8.71
N LYS A 780 -1.45 -36.58 -8.51
CA LYS A 780 -0.73 -37.29 -7.44
C LYS A 780 0.77 -37.06 -7.59
N CYS A 781 1.39 -36.49 -6.57
CA CYS A 781 2.84 -36.41 -6.49
C CYS A 781 3.42 -37.81 -6.17
N VAL A 782 3.88 -38.50 -7.20
CA VAL A 782 4.78 -39.67 -7.13
C VAL A 782 5.96 -39.37 -8.04
N ALA A 783 7.17 -39.73 -7.61
CA ALA A 783 8.40 -39.20 -8.17
C ALA A 783 8.79 -39.77 -9.56
N THR A 784 9.79 -39.12 -10.16
CA THR A 784 10.62 -39.48 -11.33
C THR A 784 10.15 -39.09 -12.76
N THR A 785 10.96 -38.20 -13.34
CA THR A 785 11.35 -38.08 -14.77
C THR A 785 10.33 -37.70 -15.87
N ASN A 786 10.46 -36.44 -16.31
CA ASN A 786 10.52 -35.94 -17.71
C ASN A 786 9.25 -35.65 -18.57
N ILE A 787 9.31 -34.45 -19.18
CA ILE A 787 8.64 -33.95 -20.42
C ILE A 787 7.24 -33.30 -20.32
N SER A 788 7.29 -31.98 -20.09
CA SER A 788 6.46 -30.85 -20.57
C SER A 788 5.11 -31.04 -21.30
N VAL A 789 4.09 -30.30 -20.83
CA VAL A 789 3.18 -29.44 -21.65
C VAL A 789 2.96 -28.10 -20.91
N CYS A 790 2.62 -27.04 -21.65
CA CYS A 790 2.51 -25.63 -21.26
C CYS A 790 1.89 -25.30 -19.88
N THR A 791 2.71 -24.70 -19.00
CA THR A 791 2.25 -23.76 -17.96
C THR A 791 2.75 -22.36 -18.33
N CYS A 792 1.85 -21.38 -18.47
CA CYS A 792 2.28 -19.99 -18.71
C CYS A 792 2.82 -19.41 -17.39
N VAL A 793 4.14 -19.45 -17.20
CA VAL A 793 4.80 -19.06 -15.96
C VAL A 793 4.49 -17.60 -15.61
N CYS A 794 3.75 -17.40 -14.52
CA CYS A 794 3.77 -16.16 -13.78
C CYS A 794 5.17 -15.99 -13.18
N LEU A 795 6.05 -15.22 -13.84
CA LEU A 795 7.29 -14.79 -13.23
C LEU A 795 6.93 -13.91 -12.02
N GLY A 796 7.17 -14.44 -10.82
CA GLY A 796 6.91 -13.73 -9.57
C GLY A 796 7.74 -12.45 -9.47
N GLU A 797 7.17 -11.43 -8.86
CA GLU A 797 7.86 -10.17 -8.62
C GLU A 797 8.83 -10.31 -7.44
N ASP A 798 10.03 -10.84 -7.71
CA ASP A 798 11.17 -10.80 -6.78
C ASP A 798 11.52 -9.33 -6.49
N THR A 799 11.07 -8.82 -5.34
CA THR A 799 11.16 -7.40 -4.97
C THR A 799 12.59 -6.99 -4.64
N MET A 800 13.25 -6.33 -5.60
CA MET A 800 14.65 -5.87 -5.51
C MET A 800 14.82 -4.34 -5.33
N THR A 801 13.97 -3.72 -4.50
CA THR A 801 14.28 -2.43 -3.85
C THR A 801 13.76 -2.41 -2.42
N GLY A 802 14.65 -2.69 -1.46
CA GLY A 802 14.41 -2.38 -0.06
C GLY A 802 14.92 -0.98 0.26
N ASP A 803 14.01 -0.03 0.48
CA ASP A 803 13.93 0.69 1.76
C ASP A 803 12.49 1.19 1.94
N GLY A 804 11.93 1.13 3.15
CA GLY A 804 10.47 1.06 3.29
C GLY A 804 9.85 1.25 4.67
N GLY A 805 10.56 1.85 5.62
CA GLY A 805 9.92 2.65 6.67
C GLY A 805 9.77 4.10 6.19
N GLU A 806 8.75 4.87 6.55
CA GLU A 806 7.59 4.61 7.44
C GLU A 806 6.32 5.28 6.84
N TYR A 807 5.22 5.28 7.59
CA TYR A 807 3.84 5.67 7.20
C TYR A 807 3.01 4.63 6.44
N LEU A 808 1.76 4.50 6.89
CA LEU A 808 0.76 3.51 6.49
C LEU A 808 0.17 3.77 5.09
N ARG A 809 -0.12 2.69 4.36
CA ARG A 809 -0.75 2.70 3.02
C ARG A 809 -2.27 2.79 3.11
N ALA A 810 -2.91 2.98 1.95
CA ALA A 810 -4.36 2.87 1.82
C ALA A 810 -4.88 1.42 2.02
N GLU A 811 -4.02 0.41 1.81
CA GLU A 811 -4.27 -0.97 2.24
C GLU A 811 -4.33 -1.06 3.78
N ASP A 812 -3.26 -0.62 4.45
CA ASP A 812 -3.10 -0.69 5.91
C ASP A 812 -4.21 0.10 6.66
N LEU A 813 -4.72 1.19 6.07
CA LEU A 813 -5.88 1.94 6.59
C LEU A 813 -7.21 1.14 6.54
N ARG A 814 -7.35 0.17 5.62
CA ARG A 814 -8.49 -0.78 5.59
C ARG A 814 -8.30 -1.97 6.54
N GLU A 815 -7.08 -2.28 6.93
CA GLU A 815 -6.80 -3.17 8.06
C GLU A 815 -7.13 -2.46 9.37
N LEU A 816 -6.79 -1.17 9.48
CA LEU A 816 -7.19 -0.24 10.55
C LEU A 816 -8.67 0.20 10.51
N GLY A 817 -9.51 -0.40 9.66
CA GLY A 817 -10.98 -0.31 9.77
C GLY A 817 -11.64 0.96 9.23
N ASP A 818 -10.98 1.69 8.33
CA ASP A 818 -11.58 2.87 7.69
C ASP A 818 -12.39 2.52 6.42
N ASP A 819 -13.63 2.07 6.60
CA ASP A 819 -14.59 1.78 5.52
C ASP A 819 -15.15 3.05 4.81
N SER A 820 -14.52 4.22 4.93
CA SER A 820 -15.08 5.51 4.44
C SER A 820 -15.04 5.71 2.92
N LEU A 821 -14.71 4.68 2.15
CA LEU A 821 -14.72 4.72 0.69
C LEU A 821 -16.11 4.32 0.16
N PRO A 822 -16.74 5.12 -0.73
CA PRO A 822 -17.92 4.67 -1.46
C PRO A 822 -17.62 3.36 -2.20
N GLY A 823 -18.57 2.42 -2.20
CA GLY A 823 -18.45 1.13 -2.90
C GLY A 823 -18.34 1.23 -4.44
N GLN A 824 -18.34 2.45 -4.99
CA GLN A 824 -18.27 2.75 -6.41
C GLN A 824 -17.17 3.80 -6.70
N TYR A 825 -15.92 3.51 -6.34
CA TYR A 825 -14.73 4.11 -6.99
C TYR A 825 -13.47 3.23 -6.88
N LEU A 826 -13.65 1.91 -6.75
CA LEU A 826 -12.58 0.91 -6.80
C LEU A 826 -13.00 -0.33 -7.62
N ASP A 827 -13.35 -0.10 -8.87
CA ASP A 827 -12.82 -0.96 -9.93
C ASP A 827 -12.18 -0.05 -11.02
N GLY A 828 -11.12 -0.54 -11.66
CA GLY A 828 -10.36 0.19 -12.67
C GLY A 828 -9.62 1.44 -12.18
N MET A 829 -8.44 1.27 -11.56
CA MET A 829 -7.25 2.15 -11.79
C MET A 829 -5.95 1.59 -11.18
N SER A 830 -5.69 0.29 -11.36
CA SER A 830 -4.32 -0.20 -11.27
C SER A 830 -3.54 0.27 -12.51
N TYR A 831 -2.56 1.18 -12.35
CA TYR A 831 -1.25 1.13 -13.03
C TYR A 831 -0.34 2.34 -12.74
N LEU A 832 0.90 2.01 -12.35
CA LEU A 832 2.16 2.72 -12.68
C LEU A 832 2.32 4.21 -12.32
N SER A 833 3.24 4.47 -11.37
CA SER A 833 4.55 4.99 -11.81
C SER A 833 5.68 4.64 -10.82
N HIS A 834 6.58 3.74 -11.22
CA HIS A 834 7.97 3.79 -10.77
C HIS A 834 8.66 5.00 -11.41
N ASN A 835 9.49 5.70 -10.64
CA ASN A 835 10.63 6.53 -11.07
C ASN A 835 10.29 7.79 -11.93
N LEU A 836 10.99 8.93 -11.84
CA LEU A 836 12.22 9.31 -11.11
C LEU A 836 13.50 8.60 -11.55
N ASP A 837 13.99 8.99 -12.72
CA ASP A 837 15.43 9.13 -12.99
C ASP A 837 15.67 10.62 -13.37
N ARG A 838 16.46 11.34 -12.58
CA ARG A 838 17.89 11.69 -12.77
C ARG A 838 18.11 12.94 -13.65
N TYR A 839 18.81 13.99 -13.19
CA TYR A 839 20.22 14.16 -12.76
C TYR A 839 21.21 14.39 -13.91
N THR A 840 22.19 15.26 -13.62
CA THR A 840 23.45 15.58 -14.35
C THR A 840 23.36 16.57 -15.53
N PRO A 841 24.49 17.20 -15.97
CA PRO A 841 25.85 17.20 -15.40
C PRO A 841 26.42 18.60 -15.04
N LEU A 842 27.64 18.63 -14.50
CA LEU A 842 28.49 19.82 -14.36
C LEU A 842 29.37 20.04 -15.62
N HIS A 843 30.01 21.21 -15.74
CA HIS A 843 31.31 21.34 -16.43
C HIS A 843 32.27 22.28 -15.68
N ILE A 844 33.57 22.16 -15.99
CA ILE A 844 34.73 22.68 -15.21
C ILE A 844 35.77 23.32 -16.17
N HIS A 845 36.77 24.03 -15.60
CA HIS A 845 38.06 24.55 -16.14
C HIS A 845 38.11 26.09 -16.21
N LYS A 846 38.89 26.83 -15.38
CA LYS A 846 40.37 26.95 -15.16
C LYS A 846 41.07 27.79 -16.26
N PRO A 847 42.05 28.70 -15.95
CA PRO A 847 43.18 28.63 -14.98
C PRO A 847 43.13 29.69 -13.83
N MET A 848 43.83 29.56 -12.67
CA MET A 848 45.25 29.88 -12.34
C MET A 848 45.69 31.32 -12.72
N ILE A 849 46.19 32.16 -11.79
CA ILE A 849 47.53 32.14 -11.12
C ILE A 849 47.46 32.46 -9.58
N TYR A 850 48.60 32.33 -8.87
CA TYR A 850 48.87 32.54 -7.42
C TYR A 850 48.56 33.98 -6.89
N SER A 851 48.47 34.30 -5.58
CA SER A 851 49.19 33.73 -4.40
C SER A 851 48.53 33.88 -3.00
N GLN A 852 48.68 32.82 -2.18
CA GLN A 852 48.75 32.76 -0.69
C GLN A 852 47.50 33.12 0.20
N PRO A 853 47.31 32.52 1.41
CA PRO A 853 45.98 32.44 2.07
C PRO A 853 45.91 32.74 3.59
N ILE A 854 44.68 32.80 4.15
CA ILE A 854 44.25 32.17 5.43
C ILE A 854 42.71 32.26 5.59
N ASN A 855 42.09 31.40 6.42
CA ASN A 855 40.65 31.05 6.36
C ASN A 855 39.68 31.91 7.20
N LEU A 856 38.47 32.12 6.68
CA LEU A 856 37.24 32.40 7.45
C LEU A 856 36.01 31.85 6.71
N VAL A 857 35.04 31.24 7.43
CA VAL A 857 33.79 30.71 6.84
C VAL A 857 32.61 30.82 7.81
N LEU A 858 31.70 31.79 7.59
CA LEU A 858 30.28 31.77 7.99
C LEU A 858 29.57 33.08 7.53
N MET A 859 28.85 33.10 6.39
CA MET A 859 27.73 34.05 6.12
C MET A 859 27.06 33.89 4.73
N VAL A 860 25.72 34.00 4.74
CA VAL A 860 24.81 34.85 3.91
C VAL A 860 24.87 34.88 2.37
N CYS A 861 23.67 35.09 1.81
CA CYS A 861 23.26 35.12 0.39
C CYS A 861 23.74 36.35 -0.43
N MET A 862 23.84 36.15 -1.76
CA MET A 862 23.36 36.98 -2.89
C MET A 862 23.28 38.52 -2.68
N PHE A 863 23.98 39.38 -3.45
CA PHE A 863 23.61 39.91 -4.80
C PHE A 863 24.61 41.07 -5.17
N PHE A 864 24.91 41.54 -6.41
CA PHE A 864 24.74 41.07 -7.81
C PHE A 864 25.58 41.98 -8.79
N TRP A 865 26.30 41.42 -9.80
CA TRP A 865 27.02 42.13 -10.91
C TRP A 865 28.12 43.17 -10.48
N GLN A 866 28.90 43.90 -11.32
CA GLN A 866 28.86 44.16 -12.79
C GLN A 866 30.20 44.68 -13.40
N VAL A 867 30.30 44.64 -14.76
CA VAL A 867 31.01 45.60 -15.66
C VAL A 867 32.57 45.58 -15.69
N SER A 868 33.28 45.81 -16.81
CA SER A 868 32.99 45.70 -18.27
C SER A 868 34.27 45.92 -19.10
N ALA A 869 34.28 45.45 -20.36
CA ALA A 869 34.84 46.12 -21.56
C ALA A 869 34.75 45.16 -22.78
N LEU A 870 34.45 45.56 -24.02
CA LEU A 870 33.95 46.80 -24.64
C LEU A 870 33.17 46.35 -25.91
N SER A 871 32.15 47.05 -26.42
CA SER A 871 32.33 48.33 -27.12
C SER A 871 30.98 49.01 -27.46
N ARG A 872 30.92 50.34 -27.25
CA ARG A 872 30.21 51.35 -28.09
C ARG A 872 28.66 51.30 -28.19
N GLU A 873 27.92 52.42 -28.16
CA GLU A 873 28.24 53.84 -27.87
C GLU A 873 26.93 54.65 -27.67
N HIS A 874 26.98 55.75 -26.88
CA HIS A 874 25.96 56.84 -26.76
C HIS A 874 24.51 56.48 -26.29
N ASP A 875 23.78 57.31 -25.50
CA ASP A 875 24.17 58.49 -24.71
C ASP A 875 23.28 58.67 -23.44
N LYS A 876 23.42 59.79 -22.73
CA LYS A 876 22.93 60.04 -21.35
C LYS A 876 21.59 60.81 -21.22
N ASP A 877 21.23 61.01 -19.94
CA ASP A 877 20.26 61.95 -19.35
C ASP A 877 18.77 61.55 -19.41
N SER A 878 17.93 61.74 -18.38
CA SER A 878 18.13 62.39 -17.05
C SER A 878 17.17 61.84 -15.95
N PHE A 879 17.34 62.26 -14.69
CA PHE A 879 16.51 61.86 -13.55
C PHE A 879 15.07 62.42 -13.59
N ARG A 880 14.03 61.58 -13.41
CA ARG A 880 13.06 61.70 -12.28
C ARG A 880 11.97 60.61 -12.24
N LEU A 881 11.52 60.38 -11.01
CA LEU A 881 10.32 59.66 -10.54
C LEU A 881 9.15 59.49 -11.53
N SER A 882 8.87 58.23 -11.90
CA SER A 882 7.49 57.73 -12.07
C SER A 882 7.47 56.20 -11.88
N TRP A 883 6.40 55.65 -11.28
CA TRP A 883 6.11 54.21 -11.38
C TRP A 883 5.42 53.95 -12.72
N GLY A 884 6.22 53.78 -13.78
CA GLY A 884 5.76 53.46 -15.14
C GLY A 884 5.38 51.99 -15.31
N ALA A 885 4.41 51.69 -16.19
CA ALA A 885 3.77 50.38 -16.31
C ALA A 885 4.55 49.36 -17.20
N GLU A 886 5.88 49.36 -17.15
CA GLU A 886 6.74 48.72 -18.18
C GLU A 886 7.34 47.36 -17.78
N HIS A 887 6.80 46.71 -16.74
CA HIS A 887 7.19 45.36 -16.31
C HIS A 887 6.03 44.35 -16.26
N LEU A 888 4.91 44.63 -16.95
CA LEU A 888 3.80 43.70 -17.10
C LEU A 888 3.87 42.84 -18.38
N ASP A 889 4.47 43.36 -19.45
CA ASP A 889 4.59 42.66 -20.74
C ASP A 889 6.05 42.46 -21.15
N ASN A 890 6.59 41.26 -20.89
CA ASN A 890 7.72 40.70 -21.65
C ASN A 890 7.89 39.18 -21.39
N VAL A 891 7.12 38.37 -22.10
CA VAL A 891 7.43 36.94 -22.32
C VAL A 891 7.41 36.68 -23.82
N VAL A 892 8.57 36.34 -24.39
CA VAL A 892 8.75 36.16 -25.84
C VAL A 892 7.91 34.99 -26.35
N LEU A 893 6.94 35.27 -27.22
CA LEU A 893 6.11 34.27 -27.87
C LEU A 893 6.88 33.54 -28.98
N THR A 894 7.58 32.46 -28.62
CA THR A 894 8.18 31.51 -29.57
C THR A 894 7.78 30.06 -29.26
N SER A 895 7.34 29.36 -30.32
CA SER A 895 6.86 27.95 -30.34
C SER A 895 5.55 27.60 -29.58
N THR A 896 4.49 27.39 -30.39
CA THR A 896 3.35 26.47 -30.21
C THR A 896 2.89 26.06 -28.79
N LEU A 897 1.64 26.39 -28.46
CA LEU A 897 0.91 25.98 -27.25
C LEU A 897 0.81 24.45 -27.06
N LEU A 898 1.67 23.89 -26.20
CA LEU A 898 1.57 22.53 -25.67
C LEU A 898 1.39 22.56 -24.14
N HIS A 899 0.16 22.52 -23.65
CA HIS A 899 -0.12 22.64 -22.20
C HIS A 899 -1.05 21.59 -21.60
N SER A 900 -0.71 20.32 -21.79
CA SER A 900 -1.24 19.20 -21.00
C SER A 900 -0.65 19.17 -19.57
N GLY A 901 -0.95 20.17 -18.72
CA GLY A 901 -0.32 20.28 -17.40
C GLY A 901 -1.00 21.13 -16.32
N PHE A 902 -1.75 22.17 -16.67
CA PHE A 902 -2.48 23.00 -15.70
C PHE A 902 -3.90 22.49 -15.42
N LEU A 903 -4.50 22.91 -14.31
CA LEU A 903 -5.87 22.54 -13.92
C LEU A 903 -6.83 23.74 -13.88
N VAL A 904 -6.31 24.92 -13.54
CA VAL A 904 -6.91 26.23 -13.83
C VAL A 904 -5.80 27.15 -14.35
N SER A 905 -6.05 27.91 -15.41
CA SER A 905 -5.21 29.07 -15.79
C SER A 905 -6.04 30.12 -16.51
N PHE A 906 -5.89 31.38 -16.11
CA PHE A 906 -6.61 32.53 -16.65
C PHE A 906 -5.85 33.83 -16.36
N MET A 907 -6.27 34.93 -16.98
CA MET A 907 -5.83 36.28 -16.61
C MET A 907 -6.97 36.97 -15.86
N VAL A 908 -6.62 37.69 -14.80
CA VAL A 908 -7.53 38.51 -13.99
C VAL A 908 -7.08 39.96 -14.08
N ASP A 909 -7.99 40.87 -14.43
CA ASP A 909 -7.73 42.32 -14.40
C ASP A 909 -8.42 42.98 -13.18
N ALA A 910 -8.42 44.31 -13.12
CA ALA A 910 -9.02 45.07 -12.03
C ALA A 910 -10.55 44.87 -11.85
N ARG A 911 -11.23 44.18 -12.79
CA ARG A 911 -12.64 43.76 -12.69
C ARG A 911 -12.83 42.42 -11.95
N GLY A 912 -11.75 41.71 -11.62
CA GLY A 912 -11.83 40.38 -10.99
C GLY A 912 -12.15 39.27 -11.98
N GLY A 913 -12.54 38.11 -11.47
CA GLY A 913 -12.96 36.96 -12.28
C GLY A 913 -12.93 35.63 -11.51
N ALA A 914 -13.76 34.69 -11.94
CA ALA A 914 -13.85 33.34 -11.39
C ALA A 914 -13.59 32.28 -12.47
N MET A 915 -12.92 31.18 -12.11
CA MET A 915 -12.68 30.05 -13.01
C MET A 915 -12.80 28.71 -12.28
N ARG A 916 -13.38 27.72 -12.99
CA ARG A 916 -13.60 26.35 -12.52
C ARG A 916 -12.66 25.38 -13.27
N GLY A 917 -12.17 24.34 -12.60
CA GLY A 917 -11.12 23.45 -13.09
C GLY A 917 -11.62 22.34 -14.01
N CYS A 918 -11.19 22.34 -15.29
CA CYS A 918 -11.71 21.46 -16.34
C CYS A 918 -11.46 19.93 -16.15
N ARG A 919 -10.86 19.52 -15.03
CA ARG A 919 -10.56 18.11 -14.69
C ARG A 919 -11.01 17.70 -13.30
N HIS A 920 -11.50 18.64 -12.49
CA HIS A 920 -12.02 18.41 -11.14
C HIS A 920 -13.09 19.46 -10.86
N ASN A 921 -14.36 19.07 -10.98
CA ASN A 921 -15.51 19.98 -11.00
C ASN A 921 -15.63 20.88 -9.74
N GLY A 922 -15.06 20.45 -8.62
CA GLY A 922 -15.00 21.20 -7.36
C GLY A 922 -13.74 22.06 -7.11
N LEU A 923 -12.84 22.20 -8.10
CA LEU A 923 -11.72 23.16 -8.00
C LEU A 923 -12.14 24.51 -8.62
N ARG A 924 -12.15 25.59 -7.83
CA ARG A 924 -12.52 26.94 -8.28
C ARG A 924 -11.58 27.98 -7.69
N ILE A 925 -11.29 29.05 -8.43
CA ILE A 925 -10.61 30.25 -7.93
C ILE A 925 -11.48 31.45 -8.27
N ILE A 926 -11.72 32.33 -7.28
CA ILE A 926 -12.57 33.51 -7.36
C ILE A 926 -11.76 34.71 -6.86
N VAL A 927 -11.44 35.64 -7.75
CA VAL A 927 -10.80 36.93 -7.41
C VAL A 927 -11.85 38.03 -7.52
N PRO A 928 -12.30 38.67 -6.42
CA PRO A 928 -13.34 39.69 -6.48
C PRO A 928 -12.90 40.97 -7.22
N PRO A 929 -13.86 41.79 -7.72
CA PRO A 929 -13.58 43.04 -8.40
C PRO A 929 -12.73 43.99 -7.56
N ARG A 930 -11.83 44.71 -8.23
CA ARG A 930 -10.90 45.69 -7.65
C ARG A 930 -9.94 45.13 -6.58
N LYS A 931 -9.81 43.80 -6.46
CA LYS A 931 -8.84 43.15 -5.55
C LYS A 931 -7.50 42.83 -6.21
N CYS A 932 -7.41 42.85 -7.54
CA CYS A 932 -6.15 42.71 -8.27
C CYS A 932 -5.63 44.10 -8.71
N SER A 933 -4.35 44.38 -8.47
CA SER A 933 -3.72 45.68 -8.75
C SER A 933 -3.28 45.87 -10.21
N ALA A 934 -3.03 44.77 -10.92
CA ALA A 934 -2.63 44.75 -12.32
C ALA A 934 -3.07 43.43 -13.01
N PRO A 935 -3.18 43.38 -14.35
CA PRO A 935 -3.51 42.16 -15.09
C PRO A 935 -2.58 40.99 -14.73
N THR A 936 -3.09 40.01 -13.99
CA THR A 936 -2.31 38.93 -13.40
C THR A 936 -2.74 37.58 -13.96
N ARG A 937 -1.78 36.81 -14.50
CA ARG A 937 -2.03 35.43 -14.93
C ARG A 937 -2.00 34.48 -13.73
N VAL A 938 -3.17 34.04 -13.30
CA VAL A 938 -3.33 33.03 -12.25
C VAL A 938 -3.17 31.63 -12.85
N THR A 939 -2.42 30.77 -12.17
CA THR A 939 -2.27 29.34 -12.51
C THR A 939 -2.41 28.46 -11.28
N CYS A 940 -3.12 27.34 -11.40
CA CYS A 940 -3.16 26.29 -10.37
C CYS A 940 -2.89 24.92 -11.02
N ARG A 941 -2.00 24.14 -10.38
CA ARG A 941 -1.68 22.76 -10.78
C ARG A 941 -1.64 21.82 -9.58
N LEU A 942 -2.05 20.56 -9.79
CA LEU A 942 -1.89 19.51 -8.78
C LEU A 942 -0.46 18.96 -8.80
N VAL A 943 0.17 18.91 -7.63
CA VAL A 943 1.56 18.49 -7.46
C VAL A 943 1.63 16.98 -7.20
N LYS A 944 2.51 16.29 -7.92
CA LYS A 944 2.87 14.89 -7.61
C LYS A 944 3.92 14.89 -6.50
N ARG A 945 3.75 14.03 -5.47
CA ARG A 945 4.59 13.98 -4.25
C ARG A 945 6.11 14.08 -4.52
N HIS A 946 6.61 13.45 -5.58
CA HIS A 946 8.02 13.45 -5.99
C HIS A 946 8.57 14.80 -6.51
N ARG A 947 7.81 15.91 -6.46
CA ARG A 947 8.25 17.25 -6.92
C ARG A 947 8.42 18.28 -5.79
N LEU A 948 8.16 17.88 -4.54
CA LEU A 948 8.34 18.74 -3.37
C LEU A 948 9.69 18.47 -2.71
N ALA A 949 10.33 19.50 -2.17
CA ALA A 949 11.56 19.38 -1.39
C ALA A 949 11.28 18.75 -0.01
N THR A 950 10.24 19.25 0.68
CA THR A 950 9.77 18.72 1.98
C THR A 950 8.27 18.44 1.90
N MET A 951 7.84 17.25 2.33
CA MET A 951 6.41 16.95 2.49
C MET A 951 5.80 17.76 3.66
N PRO A 952 4.49 18.05 3.65
CA PRO A 952 3.82 18.54 4.85
C PRO A 952 4.03 17.54 6.01
N PRO A 953 4.40 17.99 7.22
CA PRO A 953 4.54 17.12 8.38
C PRO A 953 3.16 16.62 8.81
N LEU A 954 3.05 15.32 9.09
CA LEU A 954 1.82 14.65 9.54
C LEU A 954 2.11 13.83 10.81
N VAL A 955 1.19 13.89 11.77
CA VAL A 955 1.21 13.15 13.03
C VAL A 955 0.39 11.85 12.91
N GLU A 956 0.62 10.89 13.80
CA GLU A 956 -0.15 9.64 13.83
C GLU A 956 -1.66 9.90 13.95
N GLY A 957 -2.44 9.36 13.00
CA GLY A 957 -3.89 9.59 12.87
C GLY A 957 -4.30 10.70 11.89
N GLU A 958 -3.37 11.60 11.51
CA GLU A 958 -3.58 12.57 10.43
C GLU A 958 -3.42 11.93 9.05
N GLY A 959 -4.19 12.39 8.07
CA GLY A 959 -4.09 11.94 6.67
C GLY A 959 -4.32 13.09 5.71
N ILE A 960 -3.61 13.12 4.57
CA ILE A 960 -3.80 14.21 3.59
C ILE A 960 -5.21 14.11 2.99
N ALA A 961 -6.08 15.03 3.39
CA ALA A 961 -7.47 15.12 2.95
C ALA A 961 -7.58 15.34 1.44
N GLY A 962 -6.75 16.22 0.88
CA GLY A 962 -6.79 16.60 -0.52
C GLY A 962 -5.59 16.11 -1.31
N ARG A 963 -5.32 16.81 -2.41
CA ARG A 963 -4.04 16.74 -3.12
C ARG A 963 -3.36 18.11 -2.97
N ILE A 964 -2.03 18.12 -2.93
CA ILE A 964 -1.26 19.37 -2.82
C ILE A 964 -1.44 20.16 -4.13
N ILE A 965 -1.89 21.40 -4.02
CA ILE A 965 -1.91 22.35 -5.14
C ILE A 965 -0.70 23.27 -5.08
N GLU A 966 -0.23 23.66 -6.26
CA GLU A 966 0.73 24.73 -6.46
C GLU A 966 0.02 25.87 -7.18
N VAL A 967 0.11 27.08 -6.63
CA VAL A 967 -0.54 28.27 -7.18
C VAL A 967 0.49 29.33 -7.57
N GLY A 968 0.18 30.05 -8.63
CA GLY A 968 1.04 31.09 -9.20
C GLY A 968 0.24 32.33 -9.59
N PRO A 969 0.84 33.54 -9.54
CA PRO A 969 2.25 33.79 -9.21
C PRO A 969 2.56 33.68 -7.71
N THR A 970 3.67 33.02 -7.36
CA THR A 970 4.12 32.89 -5.97
C THR A 970 4.47 34.26 -5.39
N GLY A 971 3.96 34.58 -4.21
CA GLY A 971 4.14 35.89 -3.56
C GLY A 971 3.27 37.01 -4.13
N ALA A 972 2.35 36.73 -5.07
CA ALA A 972 1.38 37.72 -5.52
C ALA A 972 0.49 38.17 -4.35
N GLN A 973 0.42 39.48 -4.11
CA GLN A 973 -0.42 40.10 -3.08
C GLN A 973 -1.66 40.74 -3.72
N PHE A 974 -2.81 40.53 -3.09
CA PHE A 974 -4.09 41.10 -3.52
C PHE A 974 -4.51 42.25 -2.59
N LEU A 975 -5.22 43.24 -3.14
CA LEU A 975 -5.77 44.40 -2.42
C LEU A 975 -6.95 44.02 -1.48
N GLY A 976 -7.22 42.73 -1.33
CA GLY A 976 -8.21 42.15 -0.43
C GLY A 976 -8.22 40.62 -0.57
N PRO A 977 -9.10 39.93 0.18
CA PRO A 977 -9.20 38.47 0.12
C PRO A 977 -9.68 37.94 -1.24
N VAL A 978 -9.22 36.73 -1.54
CA VAL A 978 -9.46 35.89 -2.72
C VAL A 978 -9.88 34.51 -2.22
N ILE A 979 -10.80 33.85 -2.93
CA ILE A 979 -11.35 32.55 -2.54
C ILE A 979 -10.81 31.46 -3.46
N VAL A 980 -10.38 30.34 -2.88
CA VAL A 980 -9.89 29.14 -3.56
C VAL A 980 -10.62 27.93 -2.99
N GLU A 981 -11.46 27.29 -3.79
CA GLU A 981 -12.24 26.10 -3.40
C GLU A 981 -11.56 24.86 -3.99
N ILE A 982 -11.32 23.82 -3.16
CA ILE A 982 -10.54 22.62 -3.51
C ILE A 982 -11.30 21.35 -3.12
N PRO A 983 -11.43 20.34 -4.00
CA PRO A 983 -12.06 19.07 -3.64
C PRO A 983 -11.14 18.22 -2.74
N HIS A 984 -11.72 17.58 -1.73
CA HIS A 984 -11.04 16.66 -0.81
C HIS A 984 -11.64 15.25 -0.87
N PHE A 985 -10.84 14.27 -0.48
CA PHE A 985 -11.19 12.86 -0.34
C PHE A 985 -11.31 12.44 1.14
N ALA A 986 -11.16 13.38 2.09
CA ALA A 986 -11.21 13.09 3.52
C ALA A 986 -12.46 12.34 3.98
N ALA A 987 -12.24 11.42 4.91
CA ALA A 987 -13.26 10.76 5.71
C ALA A 987 -13.68 11.66 6.88
N LEU A 988 -14.61 12.59 6.64
CA LEU A 988 -15.33 13.29 7.71
C LEU A 988 -16.43 12.36 8.25
N ARG A 989 -16.03 11.42 9.14
CA ARG A 989 -16.96 10.52 9.83
C ARG A 989 -17.67 11.29 10.95
N GLY A 990 -18.73 12.01 10.59
CA GLY A 990 -19.46 12.86 11.53
C GLY A 990 -18.55 13.90 12.18
N SER A 991 -18.76 14.19 13.47
CA SER A 991 -18.00 15.19 14.21
C SER A 991 -16.56 14.80 14.59
N GLU A 992 -16.10 13.58 14.29
CA GLU A 992 -14.81 13.04 14.77
C GLU A 992 -13.58 13.65 14.10
N ARG A 993 -13.69 14.20 12.90
CA ARG A 993 -12.56 14.68 12.08
C ARG A 993 -12.82 16.07 11.53
N GLU A 994 -11.74 16.84 11.39
CA GLU A 994 -11.75 18.20 10.85
C GLU A 994 -10.80 18.33 9.64
N LEU A 995 -10.94 19.42 8.89
CA LEU A 995 -10.04 19.79 7.79
C LEU A 995 -9.12 20.95 8.20
N VAL A 996 -7.87 20.84 7.78
CA VAL A 996 -6.79 21.79 8.07
C VAL A 996 -6.11 22.17 6.76
N ILE A 997 -5.78 23.45 6.61
CA ILE A 997 -5.06 23.95 5.44
C ILE A 997 -3.62 24.23 5.87
N LEU A 998 -2.65 23.58 5.24
CA LEU A 998 -1.22 23.90 5.39
C LEU A 998 -0.75 24.67 4.16
N ARG A 999 -0.01 25.76 4.34
CA ARG A 999 0.64 26.53 3.27
C ARG A 999 2.16 26.46 3.35
N SER A 1000 2.82 26.61 2.21
CA SER A 1000 4.28 26.70 2.09
C SER A 1000 4.70 27.71 1.04
N GLU A 1001 5.61 28.61 1.40
CA GLU A 1001 6.11 29.67 0.51
C GLU A 1001 7.21 29.18 -0.44
N THR A 1002 7.94 28.10 -0.08
CA THR A 1002 9.10 27.57 -0.83
C THR A 1002 9.05 26.05 -1.08
N GLY A 1003 8.07 25.34 -0.50
CA GLY A 1003 8.04 23.87 -0.48
C GLY A 1003 8.97 23.21 0.53
N GLU A 1004 9.73 23.98 1.32
CA GLU A 1004 10.68 23.45 2.32
C GLU A 1004 10.11 23.43 3.74
N SER A 1005 9.24 24.39 4.07
CA SER A 1005 8.61 24.55 5.39
C SER A 1005 7.10 24.78 5.27
N TRP A 1006 6.33 24.22 6.20
CA TRP A 1006 4.86 24.20 6.16
C TRP A 1006 4.27 24.81 7.43
N ARG A 1007 3.19 25.59 7.28
CA ARG A 1007 2.49 26.29 8.38
C ARG A 1007 0.98 26.24 8.22
N GLU A 1008 0.24 26.13 9.32
CA GLU A 1008 -1.22 26.10 9.31
C GLU A 1008 -1.80 27.47 8.93
N HIS A 1009 -2.60 27.50 7.87
CA HIS A 1009 -3.23 28.68 7.29
C HIS A 1009 -4.56 28.95 8.00
N HIS A 1010 -4.48 29.74 9.08
CA HIS A 1010 -5.62 30.09 9.91
C HIS A 1010 -6.49 31.14 9.18
N CYS A 1011 -7.75 30.81 8.85
CA CYS A 1011 -8.72 31.71 8.21
C CYS A 1011 -10.15 31.39 8.66
N GLU A 1012 -10.45 31.70 9.92
CA GLU A 1012 -11.83 31.84 10.42
C GLU A 1012 -12.53 32.98 9.65
N HIS A 1013 -13.82 32.80 9.34
CA HIS A 1013 -14.64 33.75 8.59
C HIS A 1013 -16.13 33.50 8.82
N THR A 1014 -16.97 34.55 8.77
CA THR A 1014 -18.43 34.42 8.81
C THR A 1014 -19.06 34.43 7.40
N GLU A 1015 -20.32 34.00 7.29
CA GLU A 1015 -21.07 34.12 6.02
C GLU A 1015 -21.32 35.59 5.65
N GLU A 1016 -21.50 36.48 6.64
CA GLU A 1016 -21.60 37.92 6.43
C GLU A 1016 -20.31 38.51 5.83
N GLU A 1017 -19.14 38.05 6.28
CA GLU A 1017 -17.85 38.43 5.71
C GLU A 1017 -17.67 37.87 4.29
N LEU A 1018 -18.03 36.61 4.03
CA LEU A 1018 -18.00 36.03 2.67
C LEU A 1018 -18.85 36.86 1.68
N ASN A 1019 -20.05 37.25 2.09
CA ASN A 1019 -20.95 38.06 1.26
C ASN A 1019 -20.39 39.49 1.05
N GLN A 1020 -19.71 40.07 2.05
CA GLN A 1020 -18.97 41.33 1.87
C GLN A 1020 -17.74 41.20 0.95
N ILE A 1021 -17.11 40.03 0.87
CA ILE A 1021 -15.96 39.76 -0.01
C ILE A 1021 -16.37 39.69 -1.49
N LEU A 1022 -17.54 39.10 -1.78
CA LEU A 1022 -18.07 38.98 -3.14
C LEU A 1022 -18.79 40.22 -3.68
N ASN A 1023 -19.18 41.14 -2.79
CA ASN A 1023 -20.03 42.30 -3.06
C ASN A 1023 -19.70 43.01 -4.39
N GLY A 1024 -20.48 42.70 -5.44
CA GLY A 1024 -20.24 43.13 -6.83
C GLY A 1024 -20.01 42.02 -7.87
N MET A 1025 -20.30 40.74 -7.59
CA MET A 1025 -20.31 39.64 -8.58
C MET A 1025 -21.57 38.77 -8.50
N ASP A 1026 -22.11 38.39 -9.66
CA ASP A 1026 -23.17 37.39 -9.83
C ASP A 1026 -22.62 35.96 -9.74
N GLU A 1027 -21.98 35.60 -8.62
CA GLU A 1027 -21.44 34.26 -8.37
C GLU A 1027 -21.82 33.79 -6.95
N GLU A 1028 -22.80 32.89 -6.87
CA GLU A 1028 -23.24 32.28 -5.61
C GLU A 1028 -22.15 31.38 -4.99
N LEU A 1029 -22.23 31.22 -3.67
CA LEU A 1029 -21.39 30.32 -2.88
C LEU A 1029 -22.23 29.22 -2.25
N ASP A 1030 -21.76 27.98 -2.39
CA ASP A 1030 -22.27 26.84 -1.65
C ASP A 1030 -22.19 27.11 -0.14
N SER A 1031 -23.25 26.75 0.59
CA SER A 1031 -23.29 26.78 2.06
C SER A 1031 -22.35 25.73 2.67
N PRO A 1032 -21.99 25.84 3.97
CA PRO A 1032 -21.09 24.89 4.63
C PRO A 1032 -21.55 23.43 4.51
N GLU A 1033 -22.86 23.17 4.66
CA GLU A 1033 -23.41 21.82 4.50
C GLU A 1033 -23.31 21.31 3.05
N GLU A 1034 -23.48 22.19 2.06
CA GLU A 1034 -23.35 21.79 0.66
C GLU A 1034 -21.90 21.54 0.26
N LEU A 1035 -20.97 22.36 0.75
CA LEU A 1035 -19.53 22.11 0.62
C LEU A 1035 -19.15 20.74 1.19
N GLU A 1036 -19.67 20.36 2.36
CA GLU A 1036 -19.42 19.04 2.96
C GLU A 1036 -20.01 17.91 2.10
N LYS A 1037 -21.28 18.03 1.66
CA LYS A 1037 -21.94 17.07 0.75
C LYS A 1037 -21.17 16.93 -0.58
N LYS A 1038 -20.62 18.02 -1.12
CA LYS A 1038 -19.81 18.09 -2.35
C LYS A 1038 -18.33 17.74 -2.13
N ARG A 1039 -17.89 17.58 -0.87
CA ARG A 1039 -16.49 17.41 -0.41
C ARG A 1039 -15.53 18.46 -0.93
N ILE A 1040 -15.85 19.74 -0.70
CA ILE A 1040 -15.07 20.91 -1.13
C ILE A 1040 -14.62 21.71 0.11
N CYS A 1041 -13.32 22.01 0.18
CA CYS A 1041 -12.72 22.87 1.20
C CYS A 1041 -12.52 24.28 0.63
N ARG A 1042 -13.06 25.30 1.30
CA ARG A 1042 -12.95 26.72 0.93
C ARG A 1042 -11.78 27.37 1.66
N ILE A 1043 -10.78 27.85 0.93
CA ILE A 1043 -9.64 28.63 1.44
C ILE A 1043 -9.88 30.10 1.09
N ILE A 1044 -9.83 30.98 2.08
CA ILE A 1044 -9.69 32.43 1.87
C ILE A 1044 -8.22 32.80 2.02
N THR A 1045 -7.66 33.62 1.13
CA THR A 1045 -6.29 34.13 1.26
C THR A 1045 -6.15 35.55 0.72
N ARG A 1046 -5.13 36.30 1.17
CA ARG A 1046 -4.79 37.63 0.62
C ARG A 1046 -3.54 37.60 -0.27
N ASP A 1047 -2.87 36.46 -0.31
CA ASP A 1047 -1.65 36.21 -1.06
C ASP A 1047 -1.58 34.76 -1.56
N PHE A 1048 -0.79 34.52 -2.60
CA PHE A 1048 -0.56 33.17 -3.14
C PHE A 1048 0.79 32.60 -2.67
N PRO A 1049 0.81 31.68 -1.68
CA PRO A 1049 2.00 30.87 -1.37
C PRO A 1049 2.34 29.95 -2.55
N GLN A 1050 3.53 29.36 -2.58
CA GLN A 1050 3.86 28.41 -3.64
C GLN A 1050 2.94 27.17 -3.58
N TYR A 1051 2.61 26.69 -2.37
CA TYR A 1051 1.78 25.50 -2.19
C TYR A 1051 0.70 25.65 -1.11
N PHE A 1052 -0.46 25.02 -1.35
CA PHE A 1052 -1.44 24.67 -0.31
C PHE A 1052 -1.66 23.15 -0.27
N ALA A 1053 -1.85 22.60 0.92
CA ALA A 1053 -2.18 21.20 1.17
C ALA A 1053 -3.36 21.12 2.14
N VAL A 1054 -4.42 20.40 1.76
CA VAL A 1054 -5.55 20.11 2.67
C VAL A 1054 -5.27 18.80 3.39
N VAL A 1055 -5.30 18.82 4.73
CA VAL A 1055 -5.06 17.71 5.65
C VAL A 1055 -6.34 17.43 6.44
N SER A 1056 -6.58 16.17 6.81
CA SER A 1056 -7.61 15.79 7.78
C SER A 1056 -6.91 15.33 9.05
N ARG A 1057 -7.29 15.92 10.19
CA ARG A 1057 -6.92 15.45 11.53
C ARG A 1057 -8.18 15.05 12.30
N ILE A 1058 -7.99 14.32 13.38
CA ILE A 1058 -9.06 14.06 14.36
C ILE A 1058 -9.35 15.39 15.07
N LYS A 1059 -10.61 15.68 15.34
CA LYS A 1059 -11.03 16.96 15.92
C LYS A 1059 -10.30 17.20 17.24
N GLN A 1060 -9.69 18.38 17.38
CA GLN A 1060 -8.78 18.68 18.48
C GLN A 1060 -9.25 19.91 19.26
N ASP A 1061 -9.84 19.69 20.45
CA ASP A 1061 -10.36 20.77 21.28
C ASP A 1061 -9.20 21.57 21.89
N SER A 1062 -8.95 22.77 21.33
CA SER A 1062 -7.79 23.59 21.69
C SER A 1062 -8.15 24.74 22.64
N HIS A 1063 -7.75 24.65 23.90
CA HIS A 1063 -8.05 25.63 24.94
C HIS A 1063 -6.80 26.33 25.47
N LEU A 1064 -6.94 27.59 25.89
CA LEU A 1064 -5.88 28.37 26.54
C LEU A 1064 -5.93 28.13 28.06
N ILE A 1065 -5.10 27.22 28.56
CA ILE A 1065 -4.98 26.92 30.00
C ILE A 1065 -3.80 27.70 30.58
N GLY A 1066 -3.98 28.33 31.74
CA GLY A 1066 -2.99 29.17 32.41
C GLY A 1066 -2.56 28.70 33.79
N PRO A 1067 -1.81 29.53 34.54
CA PRO A 1067 -1.43 29.26 35.93
C PRO A 1067 -2.62 28.98 36.86
N GLU A 1068 -3.80 29.52 36.56
CA GLU A 1068 -5.08 29.23 37.21
C GLU A 1068 -5.50 27.75 37.14
N GLY A 1069 -4.91 26.94 36.26
CA GLY A 1069 -5.31 25.55 36.03
C GLY A 1069 -6.59 25.44 35.19
N GLY A 1070 -7.25 24.28 35.25
CA GLY A 1070 -8.51 24.01 34.56
C GLY A 1070 -8.74 22.53 34.25
N VAL A 1071 -9.94 22.20 33.77
CA VAL A 1071 -10.28 20.87 33.23
C VAL A 1071 -10.55 21.01 31.74
N LEU A 1072 -9.96 20.11 30.96
CA LEU A 1072 -10.18 19.99 29.52
C LEU A 1072 -10.79 18.61 29.23
N SER A 1073 -11.99 18.58 28.66
CA SER A 1073 -12.70 17.36 28.28
C SER A 1073 -12.71 17.22 26.76
N SER A 1074 -12.60 16.00 26.23
CA SER A 1074 -12.71 15.77 24.78
C SER A 1074 -14.17 15.83 24.33
N THR A 1075 -14.48 16.60 23.29
CA THR A 1075 -15.83 16.69 22.70
C THR A 1075 -16.33 15.34 22.18
N LEU A 1076 -15.43 14.49 21.69
CA LEU A 1076 -15.78 13.18 21.10
C LEU A 1076 -16.05 12.11 22.17
N VAL A 1077 -15.34 12.19 23.31
CA VAL A 1077 -15.49 11.26 24.43
C VAL A 1077 -15.42 12.08 25.73
N PRO A 1078 -16.51 12.70 26.20
CA PRO A 1078 -16.50 13.63 27.34
C PRO A 1078 -16.03 13.02 28.69
N GLN A 1079 -15.96 11.69 28.76
CA GLN A 1079 -15.40 10.93 29.87
C GLN A 1079 -13.86 10.93 29.89
N VAL A 1080 -13.21 11.27 28.76
CA VAL A 1080 -11.76 11.51 28.69
C VAL A 1080 -11.49 12.96 29.05
N GLN A 1081 -10.79 13.16 30.17
CA GLN A 1081 -10.57 14.49 30.76
C GLN A 1081 -9.12 14.65 31.23
N ALA A 1082 -8.52 15.80 30.97
CA ALA A 1082 -7.22 16.21 31.47
C ALA A 1082 -7.39 17.35 32.49
N VAL A 1083 -6.96 17.10 33.74
CA VAL A 1083 -7.09 18.03 34.86
C VAL A 1083 -5.73 18.68 35.14
N PHE A 1084 -5.67 19.99 34.93
CA PHE A 1084 -4.50 20.83 35.17
C PHE A 1084 -4.68 21.51 36.54
N PRO A 1085 -3.99 21.07 37.60
CA PRO A 1085 -4.10 21.72 38.90
C PRO A 1085 -3.49 23.13 38.87
N GLU A 1086 -4.03 24.04 39.69
CA GLU A 1086 -3.53 25.41 39.83
C GLU A 1086 -2.01 25.43 40.08
N GLY A 1087 -1.27 26.24 39.34
CA GLY A 1087 0.19 26.30 39.35
C GLY A 1087 0.91 25.22 38.56
N ALA A 1088 0.22 24.32 37.83
CA ALA A 1088 0.87 23.38 36.90
C ALA A 1088 1.55 24.08 35.72
N LEU A 1089 1.11 25.29 35.37
CA LEU A 1089 1.60 26.08 34.24
C LEU A 1089 2.12 27.44 34.73
N THR A 1090 3.22 27.92 34.14
CA THR A 1090 3.80 29.24 34.46
C THR A 1090 3.40 30.34 33.48
N LYS A 1091 2.77 29.99 32.35
CA LYS A 1091 2.20 30.89 31.33
C LYS A 1091 0.98 30.23 30.70
N ARG A 1092 0.04 31.03 30.18
CA ARG A 1092 -1.05 30.50 29.34
C ARG A 1092 -0.48 29.82 28.10
N ILE A 1093 -0.94 28.59 27.83
CA ILE A 1093 -0.57 27.79 26.64
C ILE A 1093 -1.83 27.27 25.95
N ARG A 1094 -1.79 27.15 24.62
CA ARG A 1094 -2.82 26.40 23.89
C ARG A 1094 -2.53 24.90 24.07
N VAL A 1095 -3.47 24.20 24.68
CA VAL A 1095 -3.49 22.75 24.89
C VAL A 1095 -4.55 22.18 23.97
N GLY A 1096 -4.18 21.26 23.08
CA GLY A 1096 -5.15 20.38 22.43
C GLY A 1096 -5.44 19.16 23.31
N LEU A 1097 -6.69 18.72 23.37
CA LEU A 1097 -7.03 17.34 23.76
C LEU A 1097 -7.76 16.68 22.59
N GLN A 1098 -7.36 15.46 22.28
CA GLN A 1098 -7.89 14.67 21.17
C GLN A 1098 -8.13 13.25 21.69
N ALA A 1099 -9.34 12.71 21.54
CA ALA A 1099 -9.65 11.31 21.89
C ALA A 1099 -10.39 10.61 20.74
N GLN A 1100 -9.81 9.55 20.17
CA GLN A 1100 -10.44 8.78 19.09
C GLN A 1100 -10.94 7.42 19.60
N PRO A 1101 -12.24 7.09 19.48
CA PRO A 1101 -12.74 5.73 19.66
C PRO A 1101 -12.43 4.85 18.45
N ILE A 1102 -12.21 3.55 18.67
CA ILE A 1102 -12.00 2.55 17.60
C ILE A 1102 -13.05 1.44 17.77
N GLY A 1103 -13.72 1.08 16.68
CA GLY A 1103 -14.81 0.10 16.66
C GLY A 1103 -14.35 -1.35 16.86
N GLU A 1104 -15.21 -2.16 17.45
CA GLU A 1104 -14.84 -3.52 17.90
C GLU A 1104 -14.49 -4.47 16.76
N THR A 1105 -15.23 -4.43 15.65
CA THR A 1105 -14.98 -5.23 14.43
C THR A 1105 -13.56 -5.02 13.89
N VAL A 1106 -13.02 -3.81 14.03
CA VAL A 1106 -11.68 -3.41 13.62
C VAL A 1106 -10.62 -4.05 14.52
N VAL A 1107 -10.77 -3.92 15.84
CA VAL A 1107 -9.87 -4.53 16.83
C VAL A 1107 -9.83 -6.05 16.65
N ARG A 1108 -11.01 -6.67 16.47
CA ARG A 1108 -11.21 -8.10 16.25
C ARG A 1108 -10.51 -8.60 14.96
N LYS A 1109 -10.42 -7.74 13.93
CA LYS A 1109 -9.79 -8.04 12.62
C LYS A 1109 -8.26 -7.91 12.62
N ILE A 1110 -7.70 -6.91 13.32
CA ILE A 1110 -6.24 -6.66 13.36
C ILE A 1110 -5.52 -7.64 14.29
N LEU A 1111 -6.11 -7.93 15.46
CA LEU A 1111 -5.42 -8.64 16.56
C LEU A 1111 -6.03 -10.01 16.87
N GLY A 1112 -7.17 -10.36 16.25
CA GLY A 1112 -7.83 -11.66 16.38
C GLY A 1112 -8.58 -11.88 17.69
N ASN A 1113 -9.38 -12.95 17.73
CA ASN A 1113 -10.30 -13.29 18.84
C ASN A 1113 -9.62 -13.78 20.15
N LYS A 1114 -8.36 -13.41 20.43
CA LYS A 1114 -7.54 -14.06 21.47
C LYS A 1114 -6.93 -13.14 22.53
N ALA A 1115 -7.22 -11.84 22.52
CA ALA A 1115 -6.63 -10.90 23.46
C ALA A 1115 -7.66 -9.91 24.05
N THR A 1116 -7.65 -9.77 25.37
CA THR A 1116 -8.31 -8.69 26.11
C THR A 1116 -7.31 -7.56 26.36
N PHE A 1117 -7.75 -6.31 26.20
CA PHE A 1117 -6.85 -5.14 26.20
C PHE A 1117 -7.25 -4.09 27.24
N SER A 1118 -6.26 -3.50 27.89
CA SER A 1118 -6.37 -2.19 28.54
C SER A 1118 -6.27 -1.07 27.49
N PRO A 1119 -6.75 0.16 27.77
CA PRO A 1119 -6.59 1.28 26.85
C PRO A 1119 -5.11 1.58 26.59
N ILE A 1120 -4.72 1.59 25.31
CA ILE A 1120 -3.38 1.99 24.84
C ILE A 1120 -3.35 3.52 24.69
N VAL A 1121 -2.55 4.19 25.49
CA VAL A 1121 -2.56 5.66 25.64
C VAL A 1121 -1.25 6.26 25.14
N THR A 1122 -1.24 6.69 23.88
CA THR A 1122 -0.07 7.32 23.21
C THR A 1122 -0.03 8.82 23.48
N LEU A 1123 0.56 9.22 24.62
CA LEU A 1123 0.79 10.63 24.96
C LEU A 1123 2.08 11.14 24.29
N GLU A 1124 1.97 12.13 23.40
CA GLU A 1124 3.12 12.87 22.81
C GLU A 1124 3.35 14.26 23.49
N PRO A 1125 3.93 14.36 24.70
CA PRO A 1125 4.19 15.65 25.34
C PRO A 1125 5.38 16.40 24.70
N ARG A 1126 5.17 17.04 23.55
CA ARG A 1126 6.20 17.90 22.92
C ARG A 1126 6.49 19.15 23.75
N ARG A 1127 7.52 19.04 24.61
CA ARG A 1127 8.28 20.12 25.24
C ARG A 1127 7.47 21.22 25.97
N ARG A 1128 6.90 20.86 27.13
CA ARG A 1128 6.81 21.79 28.27
C ARG A 1128 6.81 21.01 29.59
N LYS A 1129 7.63 21.43 30.56
CA LYS A 1129 7.58 20.88 31.92
C LYS A 1129 6.37 21.47 32.63
N PHE A 1130 5.42 20.62 33.02
CA PHE A 1130 4.38 21.00 33.96
C PHE A 1130 4.97 20.99 35.38
N HIS A 1131 4.65 22.00 36.18
CA HIS A 1131 5.21 22.19 37.53
C HIS A 1131 4.47 21.40 38.62
N LYS A 1132 3.33 20.79 38.26
CA LYS A 1132 2.55 19.83 39.04
C LYS A 1132 2.07 18.73 38.07
N PRO A 1133 1.84 17.49 38.52
CA PRO A 1133 1.34 16.43 37.65
C PRO A 1133 -0.04 16.79 37.10
N ILE A 1134 -0.26 16.47 35.82
CA ILE A 1134 -1.59 16.48 35.21
C ILE A 1134 -2.21 15.11 35.45
N THR A 1135 -3.43 15.09 35.97
CA THR A 1135 -4.23 13.86 36.07
C THR A 1135 -5.04 13.71 34.80
N MET A 1136 -4.89 12.59 34.10
CA MET A 1136 -5.80 12.24 33.01
C MET A 1136 -6.70 11.08 33.41
N THR A 1137 -8.00 11.29 33.25
CA THR A 1137 -9.06 10.31 33.52
C THR A 1137 -9.48 9.64 32.22
N ILE A 1138 -9.51 8.31 32.21
CA ILE A 1138 -10.03 7.50 31.09
C ILE A 1138 -11.02 6.46 31.65
N PRO A 1139 -12.22 6.31 31.05
CA PRO A 1139 -13.22 5.33 31.51
C PRO A 1139 -12.73 3.89 31.28
N ILE A 1140 -13.09 2.98 32.20
CA ILE A 1140 -12.79 1.56 32.06
C ILE A 1140 -13.78 0.90 31.07
N PRO A 1141 -13.34 0.08 30.10
CA PRO A 1141 -14.22 -0.75 29.29
C PRO A 1141 -14.99 -1.75 30.17
N LYS A 1142 -16.33 -1.71 30.12
CA LYS A 1142 -17.18 -2.57 30.95
C LYS A 1142 -17.20 -4.00 30.41
N SER A 1143 -16.79 -4.96 31.23
CA SER A 1143 -16.97 -6.39 30.93
C SER A 1143 -18.41 -6.83 31.22
N SER A 1144 -19.04 -7.51 30.27
CA SER A 1144 -20.37 -8.10 30.44
C SER A 1144 -20.32 -9.36 31.31
N THR A 1145 -20.35 -9.18 32.62
CA THR A 1145 -20.38 -10.27 33.61
C THR A 1145 -21.46 -10.05 34.67
N ASN A 1146 -22.60 -10.72 34.49
CA ASN A 1146 -23.48 -11.21 35.57
C ASN A 1146 -24.48 -12.21 35.01
N ASP A 1147 -24.82 -13.23 35.80
CA ASP A 1147 -25.84 -14.23 35.50
C ASP A 1147 -27.28 -13.69 35.63
N GLY A 1148 -28.25 -14.30 34.94
CA GLY A 1148 -29.67 -14.13 35.27
C GLY A 1148 -30.67 -14.06 34.11
N THR A 1149 -31.08 -15.23 33.60
CA THR A 1149 -32.40 -15.52 33.00
C THR A 1149 -33.00 -14.62 31.87
N SER A 1150 -33.19 -15.25 30.71
CA SER A 1150 -34.30 -15.10 29.75
C SER A 1150 -34.50 -13.80 28.92
N SER A 1151 -34.13 -13.94 27.64
CA SER A 1151 -34.83 -13.46 26.43
C SER A 1151 -34.60 -12.04 25.87
N MET A 1152 -34.49 -12.02 24.52
CA MET A 1152 -34.70 -10.91 23.57
C MET A 1152 -33.78 -9.67 23.60
N PHE A 1153 -33.11 -9.46 22.44
CA PHE A 1153 -32.27 -8.31 22.05
C PHE A 1153 -30.96 -8.06 22.84
N GLY A 1154 -29.96 -7.47 22.17
CA GLY A 1154 -28.72 -6.97 22.78
C GLY A 1154 -27.49 -7.88 22.68
N GLY A 1155 -26.95 -8.07 21.48
CA GLY A 1155 -25.60 -8.60 21.28
C GLY A 1155 -24.54 -7.49 21.21
N ASP A 1156 -23.31 -7.79 21.64
CA ASP A 1156 -22.07 -7.00 21.60
C ASP A 1156 -22.10 -5.59 22.25
N THR A 1157 -21.33 -5.41 23.33
CA THR A 1157 -20.90 -4.07 23.83
C THR A 1157 -19.40 -4.08 24.18
N PRO A 1158 -18.67 -2.96 24.02
CA PRO A 1158 -17.41 -3.07 23.27
C PRO A 1158 -16.13 -2.73 24.05
N THR A 1159 -15.00 -3.25 23.57
CA THR A 1159 -13.66 -2.84 24.02
C THR A 1159 -13.13 -1.64 23.21
N LEU A 1160 -13.37 -0.42 23.71
CA LEU A 1160 -12.85 0.80 23.08
C LEU A 1160 -11.33 0.93 23.25
N ARG A 1161 -10.59 0.98 22.15
CA ARG A 1161 -9.21 1.52 22.12
C ARG A 1161 -9.31 3.03 21.93
N LEU A 1162 -8.88 3.78 22.95
CA LEU A 1162 -8.90 5.25 22.97
C LEU A 1162 -7.50 5.82 22.74
N LEU A 1163 -7.22 6.29 21.52
CA LEU A 1163 -6.02 7.09 21.26
C LEU A 1163 -6.23 8.49 21.84
N CYS A 1164 -5.42 8.86 22.83
CA CYS A 1164 -5.51 10.15 23.52
C CYS A 1164 -4.19 10.92 23.45
N SER A 1165 -4.19 12.09 22.78
CA SER A 1165 -3.01 12.94 22.61
C SER A 1165 -3.24 14.35 23.17
N ILE A 1166 -2.15 14.96 23.67
CA ILE A 1166 -2.14 16.31 24.23
C ILE A 1166 -1.03 17.13 23.55
N THR A 1167 -1.41 17.94 22.57
CA THR A 1167 -0.47 18.72 21.76
C THR A 1167 -0.24 20.12 22.33
N GLY A 1168 1.03 20.50 22.51
CA GLY A 1168 1.45 21.86 22.85
C GLY A 1168 2.18 22.53 21.68
N ALA A 1169 1.72 23.71 21.25
CA ALA A 1169 2.29 24.38 20.09
C ALA A 1169 3.70 24.97 20.38
N LEU A 1170 4.75 24.37 19.78
CA LEU A 1170 5.94 24.98 19.14
C LEU A 1170 7.07 23.94 18.89
N TYR A 1171 7.29 23.59 17.61
CA TYR A 1171 8.49 22.99 16.96
C TYR A 1171 9.32 21.82 17.59
N TYR A 1172 9.32 20.68 16.86
CA TYR A 1172 10.31 19.58 16.69
C TYR A 1172 11.17 18.93 17.84
N PHE A 1173 11.43 17.62 17.65
CA PHE A 1173 12.44 16.70 18.25
C PHE A 1173 12.24 16.06 19.66
N PHE A 1174 11.78 14.78 19.61
CA PHE A 1174 12.13 13.52 20.35
C PHE A 1174 12.12 13.33 21.90
N ASN A 1175 11.77 12.06 22.24
CA ASN A 1175 12.05 11.21 23.43
C ASN A 1175 11.07 11.11 24.64
N PHE A 1176 11.16 9.95 25.31
CA PHE A 1176 10.16 9.24 26.14
C PHE A 1176 9.92 9.78 27.57
N PHE A 1177 8.79 9.36 28.18
CA PHE A 1177 8.43 9.52 29.59
C PHE A 1177 7.87 8.23 30.22
N THR A 1178 7.95 8.10 31.54
CA THR A 1178 7.40 6.98 32.31
C THR A 1178 5.94 7.23 32.71
N ILE A 1179 5.06 6.26 32.48
CA ILE A 1179 3.63 6.35 32.81
C ILE A 1179 3.34 5.54 34.09
N ILE A 1180 2.71 6.16 35.10
CA ILE A 1180 2.15 5.44 36.26
C ILE A 1180 0.63 5.36 36.09
N ILE A 1181 0.13 4.13 35.97
CA ILE A 1181 -1.30 3.82 35.85
C ILE A 1181 -1.83 3.38 37.22
N ALA A 1182 -2.71 4.18 37.82
CA ALA A 1182 -3.44 3.82 39.03
C ALA A 1182 -4.85 3.35 38.66
N LYS A 1183 -5.21 2.13 39.09
CA LYS A 1183 -6.56 1.59 38.90
C LYS A 1183 -7.46 2.01 40.06
N GLN A 1184 -8.47 2.83 39.77
CA GLN A 1184 -9.64 3.04 40.63
C GLN A 1184 -10.78 2.10 40.18
N PRO A 1185 -11.86 1.92 40.96
CA PRO A 1185 -12.94 0.99 40.60
C PRO A 1185 -13.57 1.25 39.23
N ASP A 1186 -13.80 2.52 38.85
CA ASP A 1186 -14.54 2.89 37.63
C ASP A 1186 -13.69 3.56 36.54
N CYS A 1187 -12.49 4.04 36.88
CA CYS A 1187 -11.60 4.81 36.00
C CYS A 1187 -10.13 4.36 36.10
N TYR A 1188 -9.39 4.52 35.00
CA TYR A 1188 -7.93 4.61 35.06
C TYR A 1188 -7.52 6.06 35.34
N LEU A 1189 -6.72 6.28 36.39
CA LEU A 1189 -5.96 7.51 36.57
C LEU A 1189 -4.56 7.32 35.98
N ILE A 1190 -4.20 8.20 35.06
CA ILE A 1190 -2.84 8.30 34.53
C ILE A 1190 -2.17 9.53 35.14
N PHE A 1191 -1.06 9.30 35.84
CA PHE A 1191 -0.21 10.36 36.37
C PHE A 1191 0.94 10.63 35.40
N LEU A 1192 0.93 11.83 34.80
CA LEU A 1192 2.06 12.36 34.04
C LEU A 1192 3.09 12.99 34.99
N PHE A 1193 4.19 12.25 35.26
CA PHE A 1193 5.38 12.75 35.97
C PHE A 1193 6.42 13.32 34.99
N VAL A 1194 7.28 14.24 35.46
CA VAL A 1194 8.12 15.17 34.67
C VAL A 1194 9.58 15.19 35.13
#